data_AF-A0A9P6YWS0-F1
#
_entry.id   AF-A0A9P6YWS0-F1
#
_cell.length_a   1.000
_cell.length_b   1.000
_cell.length_c   1.000
_cell.angle_alpha   90.00
_cell.angle_beta   90.00
_cell.angle_gamma   90.00
#
_symmetry.space_group_name_H-M   'P 1'
#
loop_
_entity.id
_entity.type
_entity.pdbx_description
1 polymer ?
#
loop_
_entity_poly.entity_id
_entity_poly.type
_entity_poly.pdbx_seq_one_letter_code
_entity_poly.pdbx_strand_id
1 'polypeptide(L)'
;MVMLICDKTQVPIRWLWHDHEERNMLSYLFGCLNGYSSENMSMLEYLRGAMGDDTFRMALNMVDGQGNTPITYAYQRSNKQLFECLTRLEPTIKNINLEEDHTSHGAEYAMEVDSISMHQIDEAANLEREFLQKEHDAKKKKDGIKEKVDAKAKVDPYSKLEKVGYVECDEADEPYDIMLLKVNINSWNEIECSSYKMSIIYNKVLDLYVLWTRWGTFGEEGQHQRTPYLTKEEAVAEFKSIFRSKTSNAWEDLSLFEAKPGKYDLLKESKHPKDTLLNDFDFMASSTPSCLPSGVLNVMKLICNYQYLSKVYKDTMIDMPLGQVPQKRIEEARQLLMEAKDLNNKLNVARKNYNDKSQIQLAKLYTFQLAQKLIEYSQLMPKTSESKTAVFQPNSRYYSTAFNYDDEFEKLMDFSYVGFAANVILAAKHHMNEISPLDYAYRALNCSMKEITSSETEYNMVMSYMNSTSKNHDLVHLFDVQRAEEQTRFRPYESCPNRMLLWHGSRIGNIMGILKQGLRGAPNTAQTNGAMLGTGIYFADNFMKSLGYCHDSYMSANSPYKIMLLCEVALGRMQTYSSSQKIDSAPYDSVQALGKQVPNPFNTVFDKNGTRITFGPCVENTFTEQTNDIVLHHNEYMVYDENRVRIRYLLVIKDSSKCALCFCPIDHNNVKLRDCKFNKYQYDHFNEYEKELLKAYLIHQQQTPKDIFDLDLDSYITNGLYKKKWNTPLDVNLDSRACNSCSEYVLSMILENRMTSNDCSVDIPESIHQRPLCIYGRECRNQTEVGHTKKYQHWLKDKQVEEIPTLTSEEIDDEEEDTMDTDEE
;
A
#
# COMPACT_ATOMS: atom_id res chain seq x y z
N MET A 1 25.33 14.26 -32.24
CA MET A 1 24.88 13.75 -33.55
C MET A 1 24.65 14.86 -34.56
N VAL A 2 23.82 15.88 -34.27
CA VAL A 2 23.56 17.01 -35.18
C VAL A 2 24.84 17.71 -35.66
N MET A 3 25.75 18.08 -34.75
CA MET A 3 27.05 18.66 -35.11
C MET A 3 27.85 17.74 -36.05
N LEU A 4 27.90 16.44 -35.73
CA LEU A 4 28.55 15.42 -36.54
C LEU A 4 27.92 15.29 -37.94
N ILE A 5 26.60 15.39 -38.06
CA ILE A 5 25.91 15.42 -39.35
C ILE A 5 26.29 16.68 -40.12
N CYS A 6 26.30 17.84 -39.46
CA CYS A 6 26.67 19.11 -40.08
C CYS A 6 28.11 19.12 -40.58
N ASP A 7 29.05 18.55 -39.80
CA ASP A 7 30.48 18.49 -40.14
C ASP A 7 30.81 17.44 -41.21
N LYS A 8 30.03 16.35 -41.30
CA LYS A 8 30.36 15.19 -42.14
C LYS A 8 29.47 15.03 -43.38
N THR A 9 28.34 15.74 -43.45
CA THR A 9 27.47 15.67 -44.62
C THR A 9 28.15 16.27 -45.84
N GLN A 10 28.15 15.55 -46.95
CA GLN A 10 28.55 16.09 -48.26
C GLN A 10 27.36 16.69 -49.02
N VAL A 11 26.15 16.57 -48.47
CA VAL A 11 24.93 17.13 -49.04
C VAL A 11 24.68 18.51 -48.42
N PRO A 12 24.44 19.56 -49.23
CA PRO A 12 24.13 20.89 -48.70
C PRO A 12 22.87 20.85 -47.83
N ILE A 13 22.97 21.39 -46.62
CA ILE A 13 21.87 21.42 -45.66
C ILE A 13 20.91 22.55 -46.06
N ARG A 14 19.63 22.22 -46.20
CA ARG A 14 18.56 23.21 -46.40
C ARG A 14 18.15 23.79 -45.05
N TRP A 15 18.84 24.83 -44.61
CA TRP A 15 18.66 25.44 -43.28
C TRP A 15 17.28 26.07 -43.03
N LEU A 16 16.62 26.58 -44.08
CA LEU A 16 15.25 27.12 -44.03
C LEU A 16 14.19 26.06 -44.34
N TRP A 17 14.51 24.79 -44.13
CA TRP A 17 13.52 23.72 -44.22
C TRP A 17 12.51 23.85 -43.08
N HIS A 18 11.26 23.55 -43.40
CA HIS A 18 10.17 23.50 -42.45
C HIS A 18 9.36 22.22 -42.68
N ASP A 19 8.69 21.75 -41.62
CA ASP A 19 7.81 20.59 -41.70
C ASP A 19 6.41 20.97 -42.21
N HIS A 20 5.47 20.02 -42.11
CA HIS A 20 4.08 20.18 -42.54
C HIS A 20 3.27 21.18 -41.70
N GLU A 21 3.76 21.54 -40.51
CA GLU A 21 3.21 22.59 -39.65
C GLU A 21 4.07 23.87 -39.72
N GLU A 22 4.91 24.01 -40.75
CA GLU A 22 5.79 25.17 -40.98
C GLU A 22 6.86 25.39 -39.88
N ARG A 23 7.13 24.38 -39.05
CA ARG A 23 8.15 24.43 -37.99
C ARG A 23 9.55 24.19 -38.56
N ASN A 24 10.54 24.95 -38.12
CA ASN A 24 11.94 24.77 -38.53
C ASN A 24 12.81 24.20 -37.40
N MET A 25 14.07 23.87 -37.72
CA MET A 25 15.03 23.25 -36.77
C MET A 25 15.19 24.02 -35.45
N LEU A 26 15.14 25.35 -35.47
CA LEU A 26 15.25 26.17 -34.25
C LEU A 26 13.98 26.08 -33.41
N SER A 27 12.80 25.95 -34.02
CA SER A 27 11.55 25.67 -33.30
C SER A 27 11.67 24.39 -32.47
N TYR A 28 12.26 23.31 -33.01
CA TYR A 28 12.50 22.07 -32.26
C TYR A 28 13.50 22.25 -31.12
N LEU A 29 14.57 23.03 -31.34
CA LEU A 29 15.56 23.32 -30.30
C LEU A 29 14.92 24.03 -29.09
N PHE A 30 13.98 24.95 -29.33
CA PHE A 30 13.27 25.66 -28.26
C PHE A 30 12.05 24.89 -27.70
N GLY A 31 11.73 23.72 -28.25
CA GLY A 31 10.75 22.79 -27.70
C GLY A 31 9.32 22.94 -28.24
N CYS A 32 9.15 23.49 -29.45
CA CYS A 32 7.87 23.75 -30.11
C CYS A 32 6.90 22.55 -30.16
N LEU A 33 7.38 21.32 -30.33
CA LEU A 33 6.53 20.14 -30.55
C LEU A 33 5.93 19.54 -29.29
N ASN A 34 6.73 19.44 -28.23
CA ASN A 34 6.39 18.66 -27.05
C ASN A 34 6.45 19.49 -25.76
N GLY A 35 6.78 20.79 -25.84
CA GLY A 35 7.04 21.63 -24.67
C GLY A 35 8.35 21.31 -23.93
N TYR A 36 9.16 20.38 -24.44
CA TYR A 36 10.45 19.98 -23.86
C TYR A 36 11.64 20.45 -24.72
N SER A 37 12.72 20.90 -24.08
CA SER A 37 13.98 21.28 -24.75
C SER A 37 15.18 20.70 -24.00
N SER A 38 16.27 20.41 -24.71
CA SER A 38 17.54 20.01 -24.10
C SER A 38 18.36 21.18 -23.54
N GLU A 39 17.88 22.42 -23.70
CA GLU A 39 18.54 23.65 -23.22
C GLU A 39 20.02 23.77 -23.65
N ASN A 40 20.33 23.21 -24.82
CA ASN A 40 21.69 23.05 -25.30
C ASN A 40 22.21 24.33 -25.96
N MET A 41 22.83 25.20 -25.14
CA MET A 41 23.44 26.45 -25.59
C MET A 41 24.56 26.24 -26.62
N SER A 42 25.39 25.20 -26.45
CA SER A 42 26.48 24.91 -27.38
C SER A 42 25.97 24.51 -28.76
N MET A 43 24.82 23.80 -28.83
CA MET A 43 24.17 23.48 -30.09
C MET A 43 23.62 24.74 -30.76
N LEU A 44 23.03 25.68 -30.00
CA LEU A 44 22.58 26.96 -30.55
C LEU A 44 23.74 27.78 -31.14
N GLU A 45 24.85 27.89 -30.40
CA GLU A 45 26.07 28.57 -30.85
C GLU A 45 26.64 27.95 -32.11
N TYR A 46 26.72 26.61 -32.15
CA TYR A 46 27.21 25.86 -33.31
C TYR A 46 26.29 26.04 -34.52
N LEU A 47 24.95 25.93 -34.34
CA LEU A 47 23.98 26.07 -35.43
C LEU A 47 24.03 27.46 -36.05
N ARG A 48 24.17 28.52 -35.23
CA ARG A 48 24.41 29.87 -35.75
C ARG A 48 25.66 29.92 -36.64
N GLY A 49 26.78 29.37 -36.15
CA GLY A 49 28.03 29.32 -36.90
C GLY A 49 27.91 28.55 -38.22
N ALA A 50 27.16 27.45 -38.23
CA ALA A 50 26.95 26.59 -39.40
C ALA A 50 25.95 27.18 -40.43
N MET A 51 24.93 27.90 -39.97
CA MET A 51 23.90 28.54 -40.82
C MET A 51 24.37 29.85 -41.46
N GLY A 52 25.25 30.58 -40.78
CA GLY A 52 25.57 31.98 -41.08
C GLY A 52 24.50 32.95 -40.56
N ASP A 53 24.90 34.19 -40.27
CA ASP A 53 24.07 35.17 -39.54
C ASP A 53 22.73 35.47 -40.24
N ASP A 54 22.71 35.65 -41.55
CA ASP A 54 21.49 36.01 -42.29
C ASP A 54 20.46 34.87 -42.31
N THR A 55 20.91 33.66 -42.62
CA THR A 55 20.05 32.46 -42.62
C THR A 55 19.50 32.17 -41.23
N PHE A 56 20.34 32.34 -40.20
CA PHE A 56 19.95 32.15 -38.81
C PHE A 56 18.86 33.15 -38.39
N ARG A 57 19.01 34.44 -38.75
CA ARG A 57 17.97 35.47 -38.50
C ARG A 57 16.67 35.17 -39.25
N MET A 58 16.76 34.72 -40.50
CA MET A 58 15.55 34.35 -41.26
C MET A 58 14.84 33.17 -40.59
N ALA A 59 15.57 32.13 -40.18
CA ALA A 59 15.00 30.99 -39.48
C ALA A 59 14.33 31.38 -38.15
N LEU A 60 14.93 32.29 -37.36
CA LEU A 60 14.34 32.75 -36.10
C LEU A 60 13.01 33.48 -36.24
N ASN A 61 12.77 34.11 -37.39
CA ASN A 61 11.55 34.88 -37.66
C ASN A 61 10.50 34.10 -38.48
N MET A 62 10.77 32.84 -38.84
CA MET A 62 9.76 32.00 -39.47
C MET A 62 8.65 31.70 -38.47
N VAL A 63 7.42 31.91 -38.92
CA VAL A 63 6.20 31.65 -38.17
C VAL A 63 5.74 30.24 -38.52
N ASP A 64 5.33 29.46 -37.52
CA ASP A 64 4.73 28.15 -37.74
C ASP A 64 3.22 28.23 -37.96
N GLY A 65 2.58 27.09 -38.21
CA GLY A 65 1.13 26.99 -38.40
C GLY A 65 0.29 27.43 -37.20
N GLN A 66 0.89 27.66 -36.02
CA GLN A 66 0.24 28.18 -34.82
C GLN A 66 0.49 29.69 -34.60
N GLY A 67 1.21 30.36 -35.50
CA GLY A 67 1.54 31.77 -35.35
C GLY A 67 2.76 32.04 -34.45
N ASN A 68 3.49 31.01 -34.00
CA ASN A 68 4.63 31.16 -33.11
C ASN A 68 5.96 31.17 -33.88
N THR A 69 6.93 31.92 -33.37
CA THR A 69 8.31 31.90 -33.87
C THR A 69 9.22 31.12 -32.92
N PRO A 70 10.39 30.64 -33.38
CA PRO A 70 11.44 30.14 -32.49
C PRO A 70 11.76 31.08 -31.31
N ILE A 71 11.70 32.40 -31.53
CA ILE A 71 11.90 33.42 -30.49
C ILE A 71 10.79 33.36 -29.44
N THR A 72 9.54 33.25 -29.89
CA THR A 72 8.36 33.10 -29.01
C THR A 72 8.51 31.88 -28.11
N TYR A 73 8.92 30.74 -28.68
CA TYR A 73 9.18 29.52 -27.90
C TYR A 73 10.33 29.68 -26.92
N ALA A 74 11.41 30.35 -27.29
CA ALA A 74 12.51 30.65 -26.38
C ALA A 74 12.06 31.54 -25.22
N TYR A 75 11.20 32.54 -25.50
CA TYR A 75 10.69 33.49 -24.51
C TYR A 75 9.69 32.86 -23.54
N GLN A 76 8.80 31.99 -24.01
CA GLN A 76 7.77 31.32 -23.19
C GLN A 76 8.34 30.38 -22.12
N ARG A 77 9.63 30.01 -22.19
CA ARG A 77 10.26 29.13 -21.20
C ARG A 77 10.56 29.87 -19.89
N SER A 78 10.38 29.19 -18.77
CA SER A 78 10.77 29.70 -17.45
C SER A 78 12.28 29.77 -17.28
N ASN A 79 13.03 28.77 -17.77
CA ASN A 79 14.49 28.83 -17.77
C ASN A 79 14.96 29.74 -18.91
N LYS A 80 15.47 30.92 -18.56
CA LYS A 80 15.90 31.93 -19.53
C LYS A 80 17.30 31.68 -20.10
N GLN A 81 18.01 30.61 -19.76
CA GLN A 81 19.38 30.36 -20.26
C GLN A 81 19.49 30.33 -21.79
N LEU A 82 18.60 29.58 -22.46
CA LEU A 82 18.56 29.53 -23.93
C LEU A 82 18.19 30.90 -24.52
N PHE A 83 17.27 31.63 -23.88
CA PHE A 83 16.83 32.95 -24.31
C PHE A 83 17.92 34.02 -24.12
N GLU A 84 18.67 33.97 -23.02
CA GLU A 84 19.82 34.82 -22.74
C GLU A 84 20.96 34.53 -23.72
N CYS A 85 21.22 33.25 -24.00
CA CYS A 85 22.19 32.86 -25.03
C CYS A 85 21.76 33.38 -26.41
N LEU A 86 20.49 33.20 -26.78
CA LEU A 86 19.91 33.74 -28.00
C LEU A 86 20.05 35.26 -28.08
N THR A 87 19.77 35.96 -26.98
CA THR A 87 19.88 37.42 -26.87
C THR A 87 21.33 37.92 -26.99
N ARG A 88 22.30 37.14 -26.49
CA ARG A 88 23.73 37.42 -26.69
C ARG A 88 24.15 37.17 -28.12
N LEU A 89 23.60 36.14 -28.77
CA LEU A 89 23.92 35.79 -30.15
C LEU A 89 23.30 36.79 -31.14
N GLU A 90 22.05 37.22 -30.91
CA GLU A 90 21.34 38.17 -31.77
C GLU A 90 20.71 39.29 -30.92
N PRO A 91 21.46 40.39 -30.68
CA PRO A 91 21.03 41.47 -29.78
C PRO A 91 19.76 42.23 -30.22
N THR A 92 19.37 42.11 -31.49
CA THR A 92 18.18 42.76 -32.05
C THR A 92 16.87 42.23 -31.47
N ILE A 93 16.89 41.06 -30.83
CA ILE A 93 15.74 40.39 -30.22
C ILE A 93 15.26 41.08 -28.91
N LYS A 94 16.10 41.92 -28.28
CA LYS A 94 15.79 42.57 -26.98
C LYS A 94 14.57 43.51 -26.99
N ASN A 95 14.09 43.93 -28.16
CA ASN A 95 13.03 44.94 -28.31
C ASN A 95 11.66 44.37 -28.71
N ILE A 96 11.47 43.05 -28.70
CA ILE A 96 10.19 42.45 -29.08
C ILE A 96 9.26 42.45 -27.84
N ASN A 97 8.25 43.31 -27.85
CA ASN A 97 7.11 43.25 -26.92
C ASN A 97 6.29 42.00 -27.25
N LEU A 98 6.62 40.89 -26.60
CA LEU A 98 5.78 39.69 -26.59
C LEU A 98 4.85 39.83 -25.39
N GLU A 99 3.58 40.17 -25.63
CA GLU A 99 2.57 40.13 -24.58
C GLU A 99 2.44 38.69 -24.06
N GLU A 100 2.39 38.54 -22.73
CA GLU A 100 2.15 37.25 -22.08
C GLU A 100 0.73 36.78 -22.44
N ASP A 101 0.60 35.97 -23.48
CA ASP A 101 -0.65 35.29 -23.75
C ASP A 101 -0.79 34.16 -22.72
N HIS A 102 -1.31 34.51 -21.55
CA HIS A 102 -1.78 33.58 -20.53
C HIS A 102 -3.05 32.88 -21.03
N THR A 103 -2.95 32.12 -22.12
CA THR A 103 -3.94 31.09 -22.39
C THR A 103 -3.71 29.97 -21.40
N SER A 104 -4.35 30.10 -20.23
CA SER A 104 -4.69 28.95 -19.42
C SER A 104 -5.49 28.02 -20.33
N HIS A 105 -4.87 26.97 -20.84
CA HIS A 105 -5.62 25.84 -21.34
C HIS A 105 -6.39 25.30 -20.15
N GLY A 106 -7.64 25.74 -20.03
CA GLY A 106 -8.64 25.16 -19.17
C GLY A 106 -8.84 23.74 -19.65
N ALA A 107 -8.00 22.83 -19.15
CA ALA A 107 -8.34 21.44 -19.12
C ALA A 107 -9.53 21.36 -18.17
N GLU A 108 -10.72 21.07 -18.71
CA GLU A 108 -11.85 20.65 -17.91
C GLU A 108 -11.38 19.47 -17.06
N TYR A 109 -11.10 19.73 -15.78
CA TYR A 109 -10.94 18.70 -14.78
C TYR A 109 -12.25 17.93 -14.77
N ALA A 110 -12.15 16.60 -14.85
CA ALA A 110 -13.29 15.76 -15.22
C ALA A 110 -14.51 15.93 -14.30
N MET A 111 -14.38 16.50 -13.10
CA MET A 111 -15.45 17.11 -12.31
C MET A 111 -14.84 18.17 -11.37
N GLU A 112 -15.45 19.33 -11.18
CA GLU A 112 -15.28 20.07 -9.91
C GLU A 112 -15.94 19.19 -8.83
N VAL A 113 -15.12 18.57 -7.99
CA VAL A 113 -15.61 17.59 -7.02
C VAL A 113 -15.91 18.31 -5.71
N ASP A 114 -17.16 18.27 -5.27
CA ASP A 114 -17.52 18.65 -3.90
C ASP A 114 -16.71 17.79 -2.92
N SER A 115 -15.74 18.41 -2.23
CA SER A 115 -14.87 17.71 -1.30
C SER A 115 -15.64 17.29 -0.05
N ILE A 116 -15.38 16.07 0.43
CA ILE A 116 -15.90 15.62 1.73
C ILE A 116 -14.86 15.90 2.81
N SER A 117 -15.27 16.60 3.88
CA SER A 117 -14.37 16.95 4.97
C SER A 117 -13.99 15.73 5.82
N MET A 118 -12.83 15.80 6.48
CA MET A 118 -12.37 14.74 7.40
C MET A 118 -13.37 14.46 8.53
N HIS A 119 -14.01 15.51 9.06
CA HIS A 119 -15.01 15.37 10.11
C HIS A 119 -16.22 14.53 9.65
N GLN A 120 -16.74 14.80 8.45
CA GLN A 120 -17.85 14.04 7.89
C GLN A 120 -17.50 12.57 7.66
N ILE A 121 -16.28 12.30 7.18
CA ILE A 121 -15.78 10.92 7.00
C ILE A 121 -15.72 10.20 8.34
N ASP A 122 -15.12 10.81 9.35
CA ASP A 122 -14.96 10.19 10.67
C ASP A 122 -16.32 9.94 11.34
N GLU A 123 -17.25 10.89 11.25
CA GLU A 123 -18.61 10.74 11.78
C GLU A 123 -19.36 9.58 11.11
N ALA A 124 -19.41 9.55 9.78
CA ALA A 124 -20.07 8.48 9.03
C ALA A 124 -19.41 7.11 9.26
N ALA A 125 -18.08 7.05 9.34
CA ALA A 125 -17.35 5.83 9.65
C ALA A 125 -17.64 5.32 11.07
N ASN A 126 -17.78 6.21 12.05
CA ASN A 126 -18.15 5.84 13.41
C ASN A 126 -19.57 5.24 13.45
N LEU A 127 -20.53 5.86 12.76
CA LEU A 127 -21.91 5.37 12.68
C LEU A 127 -21.96 3.97 12.04
N GLU A 128 -21.24 3.74 10.95
CA GLU A 128 -21.16 2.42 10.32
C GLU A 128 -20.51 1.38 11.24
N ARG A 129 -19.44 1.75 11.97
CA ARG A 129 -18.82 0.84 12.95
C ARG A 129 -19.79 0.44 14.05
N GLU A 130 -20.54 1.39 14.60
CA GLU A 130 -21.55 1.10 15.62
C GLU A 130 -22.67 0.20 15.09
N PHE A 131 -23.11 0.43 13.85
CA PHE A 131 -24.11 -0.42 13.20
C PHE A 131 -23.59 -1.85 13.01
N LEU A 132 -22.38 -2.00 12.46
CA LEU A 132 -21.79 -3.32 12.23
C LEU A 132 -21.46 -4.06 13.51
N GLN A 133 -21.05 -3.36 14.56
CA GLN A 133 -20.82 -3.96 15.87
C GLN A 133 -22.14 -4.54 16.41
N LYS A 134 -23.25 -3.80 16.33
CA LYS A 134 -24.57 -4.30 16.75
C LYS A 134 -25.01 -5.53 15.95
N GLU A 135 -24.80 -5.55 14.63
CA GLU A 135 -25.09 -6.72 13.80
C GLU A 135 -24.22 -7.93 14.18
N HIS A 136 -22.93 -7.70 14.43
CA HIS A 136 -21.98 -8.72 14.82
C HIS A 136 -22.34 -9.32 16.20
N ASP A 137 -22.67 -8.48 17.18
CA ASP A 137 -23.08 -8.91 18.52
C ASP A 137 -24.41 -9.69 18.47
N ALA A 138 -25.35 -9.28 17.61
CA ALA A 138 -26.59 -10.01 17.38
C ALA A 138 -26.36 -11.39 16.74
N LYS A 139 -25.42 -11.51 15.79
CA LYS A 139 -25.02 -12.80 15.20
C LYS A 139 -24.37 -13.72 16.23
N LYS A 140 -23.40 -13.22 17.02
CA LYS A 140 -22.79 -13.97 18.14
C LYS A 140 -23.84 -14.54 19.09
N LYS A 141 -24.84 -13.73 19.46
CA LYS A 141 -25.96 -14.17 20.32
C LYS A 141 -26.80 -15.29 19.69
N LYS A 142 -27.04 -15.22 18.37
CA LYS A 142 -27.78 -16.27 17.63
C LYS A 142 -26.99 -17.57 17.52
N ASP A 143 -25.68 -17.50 17.31
CA ASP A 143 -24.81 -18.66 17.13
C ASP A 143 -24.49 -19.40 18.44
N GLY A 144 -25.16 -19.03 19.55
CA GLY A 144 -24.89 -19.61 20.87
C GLY A 144 -23.48 -19.29 21.40
N ILE A 145 -22.74 -18.41 20.71
CA ILE A 145 -21.48 -17.84 21.21
C ILE A 145 -21.89 -16.90 22.33
N LYS A 146 -21.97 -17.44 23.54
CA LYS A 146 -22.08 -16.62 24.74
C LYS A 146 -20.98 -15.58 24.63
N GLU A 147 -21.37 -14.29 24.58
CA GLU A 147 -20.47 -13.23 25.00
C GLU A 147 -19.80 -13.76 26.26
N LYS A 148 -18.47 -13.71 26.32
CA LYS A 148 -17.83 -13.60 27.63
C LYS A 148 -18.31 -12.27 28.18
N VAL A 149 -19.56 -12.23 28.65
CA VAL A 149 -20.07 -11.27 29.63
C VAL A 149 -18.95 -11.20 30.64
N ASP A 150 -18.29 -10.05 30.75
CA ASP A 150 -17.09 -9.76 31.54
C ASP A 150 -16.96 -10.69 32.76
N ALA A 151 -16.50 -11.91 32.51
CA ALA A 151 -16.60 -12.98 33.48
C ALA A 151 -15.37 -12.80 34.32
N LYS A 152 -15.53 -12.11 35.45
CA LYS A 152 -14.61 -11.96 36.59
C LYS A 152 -13.15 -12.24 36.24
N ALA A 153 -12.28 -11.24 36.36
CA ALA A 153 -10.84 -11.31 36.06
C ALA A 153 -10.27 -12.73 36.20
N LYS A 154 -9.68 -13.24 35.11
CA LYS A 154 -9.20 -14.62 35.09
C LYS A 154 -8.12 -14.83 36.14
N VAL A 155 -8.28 -15.88 36.92
CA VAL A 155 -7.27 -16.32 37.89
C VAL A 155 -5.96 -16.59 37.16
N ASP A 156 -4.86 -16.04 37.67
CA ASP A 156 -3.52 -16.26 37.13
C ASP A 156 -3.19 -17.77 37.08
N PRO A 157 -2.88 -18.37 35.91
CA PRO A 157 -2.56 -19.79 35.81
C PRO A 157 -1.41 -20.24 36.70
N TYR A 158 -0.44 -19.36 36.97
CA TYR A 158 0.69 -19.64 37.87
C TYR A 158 0.25 -19.85 39.33
N SER A 159 -0.94 -19.36 39.70
CA SER A 159 -1.53 -19.66 41.01
C SER A 159 -1.96 -21.12 41.15
N LYS A 160 -2.12 -21.86 40.04
CA LYS A 160 -2.71 -23.22 40.03
C LYS A 160 -4.09 -23.30 40.72
N LEU A 161 -4.78 -22.17 40.87
CA LEU A 161 -6.10 -22.06 41.50
C LEU A 161 -7.22 -21.81 40.48
N GLU A 162 -6.91 -21.77 39.19
CA GLU A 162 -7.85 -21.47 38.10
C GLU A 162 -9.10 -22.37 38.08
N LYS A 163 -8.97 -23.64 38.49
CA LYS A 163 -10.07 -24.62 38.51
C LYS A 163 -10.92 -24.54 39.78
N VAL A 164 -10.39 -23.95 40.85
CA VAL A 164 -10.95 -24.05 42.21
C VAL A 164 -11.31 -22.69 42.82
N GLY A 165 -10.91 -21.58 42.20
CA GLY A 165 -11.16 -20.24 42.71
C GLY A 165 -11.58 -19.23 41.65
N TYR A 166 -12.03 -18.08 42.11
CA TYR A 166 -12.34 -16.90 41.28
C TYR A 166 -11.79 -15.65 41.94
N VAL A 167 -11.55 -14.60 41.14
CA VAL A 167 -11.06 -13.31 41.63
C VAL A 167 -12.20 -12.55 42.31
N GLU A 168 -11.91 -12.00 43.50
CA GLU A 168 -12.84 -11.14 44.25
C GLU A 168 -12.85 -9.71 43.71
N CYS A 169 -14.01 -9.06 43.78
CA CYS A 169 -14.18 -7.65 43.41
C CYS A 169 -14.41 -6.78 44.64
N ASP A 170 -14.18 -5.47 44.47
CA ASP A 170 -14.53 -4.44 45.44
C ASP A 170 -16.02 -4.05 45.36
N GLU A 171 -16.41 -3.00 46.10
CA GLU A 171 -17.80 -2.51 46.16
C GLU A 171 -18.29 -1.89 44.85
N ALA A 172 -17.37 -1.48 43.95
CA ALA A 172 -17.66 -0.94 42.63
C ALA A 172 -17.65 -2.02 41.53
N ASP A 173 -17.58 -3.31 41.91
CA ASP A 173 -17.42 -4.46 41.04
C ASP A 173 -16.09 -4.46 40.24
N GLU A 174 -15.09 -3.69 40.69
CA GLU A 174 -13.75 -3.73 40.13
C GLU A 174 -12.96 -4.88 40.75
N PRO A 175 -12.32 -5.75 39.94
CA PRO A 175 -11.60 -6.91 40.46
C PRO A 175 -10.37 -6.48 41.25
N TYR A 176 -10.13 -7.13 42.39
CA TYR A 176 -8.83 -7.11 43.06
C TYR A 176 -7.84 -7.96 42.26
N ASP A 177 -7.48 -7.51 41.06
CA ASP A 177 -6.44 -8.07 40.21
C ASP A 177 -5.72 -6.93 39.49
N ILE A 178 -4.44 -6.74 39.81
CA ILE A 178 -3.61 -5.71 39.18
C ILE A 178 -2.25 -6.25 38.79
N MET A 179 -1.71 -5.68 37.72
CA MET A 179 -0.33 -5.86 37.30
C MET A 179 0.40 -4.54 37.50
N LEU A 180 1.51 -4.59 38.22
CA LEU A 180 2.36 -3.43 38.46
C LEU A 180 3.69 -3.60 37.73
N LEU A 181 4.24 -2.51 37.22
CA LEU A 181 5.54 -2.48 36.56
C LEU A 181 6.46 -1.48 37.24
N LYS A 182 7.68 -1.88 37.54
CA LYS A 182 8.73 -0.99 38.04
C LYS A 182 9.94 -1.06 37.13
N VAL A 183 10.38 0.10 36.68
CA VAL A 183 11.56 0.23 35.83
C VAL A 183 12.73 0.63 36.72
N ASN A 184 13.77 -0.19 36.73
CA ASN A 184 15.00 0.04 37.48
C ASN A 184 16.20 0.12 36.55
N ILE A 185 17.27 0.74 37.06
CA ILE A 185 18.59 0.64 36.45
C ILE A 185 19.44 -0.22 37.38
N ASN A 186 19.88 -1.38 36.90
CA ASN A 186 20.72 -2.29 37.67
C ASN A 186 22.16 -1.74 37.81
N SER A 187 22.99 -2.42 38.61
CA SER A 187 24.39 -2.02 38.85
C SER A 187 25.26 -1.97 37.59
N TRP A 188 24.81 -2.59 36.49
CA TRP A 188 25.47 -2.60 35.19
C TRP A 188 24.95 -1.50 34.25
N ASN A 189 24.17 -0.54 34.77
CA ASN A 189 23.48 0.48 33.99
C ASN A 189 22.48 -0.08 32.95
N GLU A 190 22.02 -1.31 33.14
CA GLU A 190 20.98 -1.90 32.31
C GLU A 190 19.62 -1.57 32.88
N ILE A 191 18.67 -1.31 31.99
CA ILE A 191 17.28 -1.13 32.38
C ILE A 191 16.69 -2.51 32.65
N GLU A 192 16.01 -2.66 33.78
CA GLU A 192 15.39 -3.89 34.22
C GLU A 192 13.93 -3.59 34.56
N CYS A 193 13.02 -4.28 33.88
CA CYS A 193 11.59 -4.17 34.14
C CYS A 193 11.17 -5.27 35.13
N SER A 194 10.92 -4.87 36.38
CA SER A 194 10.36 -5.75 37.39
C SER A 194 8.83 -5.68 37.36
N SER A 195 8.19 -6.84 37.31
CA SER A 195 6.74 -6.99 37.43
C SER A 195 6.32 -7.34 38.85
N TYR A 196 5.13 -6.93 39.24
CA TYR A 196 4.48 -7.35 40.48
C TYR A 196 2.97 -7.50 40.24
N LYS A 197 2.49 -8.74 40.11
CA LYS A 197 1.06 -9.07 40.06
C LYS A 197 0.54 -9.29 41.47
N MET A 198 -0.65 -8.79 41.76
CA MET A 198 -1.36 -9.11 42.98
C MET A 198 -2.84 -9.32 42.70
N SER A 199 -3.42 -10.37 43.27
CA SER A 199 -4.83 -10.72 43.11
C SER A 199 -5.42 -11.32 44.38
N ILE A 200 -6.70 -11.08 44.68
CA ILE A 200 -7.42 -11.80 45.74
C ILE A 200 -8.26 -12.91 45.09
N ILE A 201 -7.91 -14.17 45.38
CA ILE A 201 -8.59 -15.36 44.84
C ILE A 201 -9.36 -16.03 45.97
N TYR A 202 -10.69 -16.10 45.87
CA TYR A 202 -11.47 -16.94 46.78
C TYR A 202 -11.46 -18.39 46.31
N ASN A 203 -10.99 -19.29 47.16
CA ASN A 203 -10.91 -20.72 46.90
C ASN A 203 -12.18 -21.43 47.41
N LYS A 204 -13.00 -21.93 46.48
CA LYS A 204 -14.29 -22.55 46.80
C LYS A 204 -14.18 -23.89 47.53
N VAL A 205 -13.07 -24.60 47.36
CA VAL A 205 -12.87 -25.94 47.93
C VAL A 205 -12.43 -25.85 49.38
N LEU A 206 -11.54 -24.90 49.68
CA LEU A 206 -10.98 -24.70 51.01
C LEU A 206 -11.71 -23.61 51.81
N ASP A 207 -12.70 -22.95 51.20
CA ASP A 207 -13.48 -21.86 51.80
C ASP A 207 -12.61 -20.78 52.46
N LEU A 208 -11.63 -20.27 51.71
CA LEU A 208 -10.69 -19.26 52.18
C LEU A 208 -10.27 -18.30 51.07
N TYR A 209 -9.77 -17.13 51.47
CA TYR A 209 -9.26 -16.11 50.57
C TYR A 209 -7.74 -16.25 50.43
N VAL A 210 -7.23 -16.30 49.21
CA VAL A 210 -5.79 -16.35 48.93
C VAL A 210 -5.39 -15.02 48.32
N LEU A 211 -4.54 -14.28 49.04
CA LEU A 211 -3.79 -13.18 48.44
C LEU A 211 -2.65 -13.77 47.62
N TRP A 212 -2.82 -13.73 46.30
CA TRP A 212 -1.82 -14.13 45.33
C TRP A 212 -0.91 -12.94 45.03
N THR A 213 0.39 -13.13 45.19
CA THR A 213 1.39 -12.14 44.77
C THR A 213 2.47 -12.83 43.95
N ARG A 214 2.87 -12.22 42.83
CA ARG A 214 3.88 -12.76 41.92
C ARG A 214 4.79 -11.64 41.46
N TRP A 215 6.10 -11.82 41.53
CA TRP A 215 7.08 -10.79 41.18
C TRP A 215 8.34 -11.37 40.54
N GLY A 216 8.95 -10.59 39.67
CA GLY A 216 10.17 -11.00 38.97
C GLY A 216 10.37 -10.13 37.73
N THR A 217 11.27 -10.55 36.85
CA THR A 217 11.40 -9.94 35.51
C THR A 217 10.06 -9.95 34.81
N PHE A 218 9.70 -8.86 34.14
CA PHE A 218 8.46 -8.81 33.40
C PHE A 218 8.41 -9.93 32.34
N GLY A 219 7.28 -10.62 32.24
CA GLY A 219 7.07 -11.69 31.27
C GLY A 219 7.63 -13.06 31.63
N GLU A 220 8.38 -13.18 32.73
CA GLU A 220 8.76 -14.47 33.32
C GLU A 220 7.75 -14.87 34.42
N GLU A 221 7.78 -16.13 34.83
CA GLU A 221 6.97 -16.59 35.97
C GLU A 221 7.35 -15.83 37.26
N GLY A 222 8.66 -15.70 37.51
CA GLY A 222 9.20 -15.05 38.71
C GLY A 222 9.02 -15.88 39.98
N GLN A 223 9.13 -15.21 41.13
CA GLN A 223 8.77 -15.75 42.44
C GLN A 223 7.32 -15.43 42.76
N HIS A 224 6.68 -16.25 43.59
CA HIS A 224 5.29 -16.04 43.95
C HIS A 224 4.99 -16.46 45.40
N GLN A 225 3.94 -15.90 45.98
CA GLN A 225 3.46 -16.23 47.31
C GLN A 225 1.94 -16.35 47.32
N ARG A 226 1.43 -17.33 48.08
CA ARG A 226 0.02 -17.55 48.37
C ARG A 226 -0.18 -17.35 49.86
N THR A 227 -0.81 -16.25 50.24
CA THR A 227 -1.08 -15.97 51.65
C THR A 227 -2.56 -16.24 51.93
N PRO A 228 -2.90 -17.26 52.74
CA PRO A 228 -4.29 -17.59 53.05
C PRO A 228 -4.84 -16.66 54.15
N TYR A 229 -6.11 -16.32 54.02
CA TYR A 229 -6.90 -15.53 54.98
C TYR A 229 -8.28 -16.18 55.15
N LEU A 230 -8.83 -16.10 56.37
CA LEU A 230 -10.13 -16.69 56.69
C LEU A 230 -11.28 -15.75 56.31
N THR A 231 -11.02 -14.44 56.25
CA THR A 231 -12.02 -13.42 55.96
C THR A 231 -11.62 -12.57 54.75
N LYS A 232 -12.61 -12.01 54.05
CA LYS A 232 -12.38 -11.12 52.89
C LYS A 232 -11.69 -9.84 53.36
N GLU A 233 -12.10 -9.33 54.52
CA GLU A 233 -11.65 -8.07 55.09
C GLU A 233 -10.15 -8.10 55.41
N GLU A 234 -9.64 -9.20 55.97
CA GLU A 234 -8.21 -9.40 56.24
C GLU A 234 -7.40 -9.43 54.93
N ALA A 235 -7.87 -10.16 53.93
CA ALA A 235 -7.21 -10.24 52.62
C ALA A 235 -7.17 -8.87 51.92
N VAL A 236 -8.27 -8.12 51.97
CA VAL A 236 -8.37 -6.76 51.40
C VAL A 236 -7.48 -5.78 52.14
N ALA A 237 -7.42 -5.84 53.48
CA ALA A 237 -6.54 -4.97 54.27
C ALA A 237 -5.06 -5.17 53.91
N GLU A 238 -4.63 -6.43 53.78
CA GLU A 238 -3.25 -6.73 53.36
C GLU A 238 -3.00 -6.30 51.90
N PHE A 239 -3.93 -6.58 50.99
CA PHE A 239 -3.83 -6.16 49.60
C PHE A 239 -3.61 -4.63 49.48
N LYS A 240 -4.42 -3.84 50.18
CA LYS A 240 -4.29 -2.36 50.23
C LYS A 240 -2.96 -1.92 50.85
N SER A 241 -2.50 -2.62 51.89
CA SER A 241 -1.20 -2.37 52.54
C SER A 241 -0.03 -2.60 51.58
N ILE A 242 0.00 -3.74 50.87
CA ILE A 242 1.04 -4.05 49.89
C ILE A 242 0.97 -3.07 48.73
N PHE A 243 -0.23 -2.78 48.20
CA PHE A 243 -0.42 -1.80 47.13
C PHE A 243 0.21 -0.45 47.51
N ARG A 244 -0.18 0.11 48.67
CA ARG A 244 0.36 1.39 49.16
C ARG A 244 1.88 1.34 49.37
N SER A 245 2.42 0.24 49.85
CA SER A 245 3.86 0.07 50.02
C SER A 245 4.62 0.10 48.68
N LYS A 246 4.07 -0.57 47.64
CA LYS A 246 4.70 -0.71 46.32
C LYS A 246 4.54 0.53 45.44
N THR A 247 3.38 1.20 45.48
CA THR A 247 3.04 2.32 44.59
C THR A 247 3.13 3.68 45.27
N SER A 248 3.07 3.74 46.61
CA SER A 248 2.88 4.97 47.38
C SER A 248 1.56 5.71 47.05
N ASN A 249 0.54 4.98 46.59
CA ASN A 249 -0.82 5.47 46.34
C ASN A 249 -1.83 4.70 47.20
N ALA A 250 -2.96 5.34 47.55
CA ALA A 250 -4.07 4.67 48.22
C ALA A 250 -4.90 3.89 47.20
N TRP A 251 -5.49 2.76 47.60
CA TRP A 251 -6.34 1.95 46.71
C TRP A 251 -7.65 2.66 46.40
N GLU A 252 -8.19 3.39 47.38
CA GLU A 252 -9.43 4.14 47.28
C GLU A 252 -9.35 5.27 46.24
N ASP A 253 -8.13 5.78 45.98
CA ASP A 253 -7.87 6.89 45.07
C ASP A 253 -7.24 6.43 43.74
N LEU A 254 -7.58 5.22 43.27
CA LEU A 254 -7.07 4.67 42.00
C LEU A 254 -7.27 5.59 40.79
N SER A 255 -8.35 6.38 40.77
CA SER A 255 -8.62 7.36 39.71
C SER A 255 -7.63 8.53 39.68
N LEU A 256 -6.96 8.81 40.80
CA LEU A 256 -5.95 9.85 40.98
C LEU A 256 -4.53 9.28 41.04
N PHE A 257 -4.34 8.04 40.57
CA PHE A 257 -3.04 7.36 40.62
C PHE A 257 -1.94 8.18 39.94
N GLU A 258 -0.86 8.46 40.69
CA GLU A 258 0.33 9.14 40.19
C GLU A 258 1.55 8.24 40.36
N ALA A 259 2.21 7.93 39.23
CA ALA A 259 3.42 7.13 39.22
C ALA A 259 4.62 7.92 39.79
N LYS A 260 5.34 7.32 40.74
CA LYS A 260 6.45 7.97 41.45
C LYS A 260 7.80 7.32 41.10
N PRO A 261 8.88 8.11 40.91
CA PRO A 261 10.20 7.56 40.66
C PRO A 261 10.63 6.53 41.72
N GLY A 262 11.06 5.35 41.27
CA GLY A 262 11.51 4.26 42.15
C GLY A 262 10.40 3.44 42.81
N LYS A 263 9.13 3.73 42.53
CA LYS A 263 7.96 2.94 42.92
C LYS A 263 7.38 2.19 41.71
N TYR A 264 6.43 1.32 41.98
CA TYR A 264 5.72 0.59 40.94
C TYR A 264 4.64 1.49 40.29
N ASP A 265 4.56 1.42 38.97
CA ASP A 265 3.52 2.02 38.13
C ASP A 265 2.40 0.99 37.85
N LEU A 266 1.20 1.46 37.55
CA LEU A 266 0.03 0.64 37.27
C LEU A 266 -0.01 0.25 35.80
N LEU A 267 0.13 -1.04 35.50
CA LEU A 267 -0.03 -1.55 34.14
C LEU A 267 -1.51 -1.88 33.91
N LYS A 268 -2.21 -1.00 33.20
CA LYS A 268 -3.56 -1.25 32.72
C LYS A 268 -3.55 -2.25 31.58
N GLU A 269 -4.47 -3.22 31.59
CA GLU A 269 -4.72 -4.05 30.41
C GLU A 269 -5.26 -3.18 29.28
N SER A 270 -4.72 -3.32 28.07
CA SER A 270 -5.23 -2.63 26.89
C SER A 270 -6.58 -3.22 26.52
N LYS A 271 -7.66 -2.46 26.76
CA LYS A 271 -8.98 -2.74 26.17
C LYS A 271 -8.99 -2.17 24.75
N HIS A 272 -9.03 -3.04 23.75
CA HIS A 272 -9.11 -2.65 22.34
C HIS A 272 -10.12 -3.55 21.61
N PRO A 273 -10.78 -3.05 20.55
CA PRO A 273 -11.67 -3.87 19.75
C PRO A 273 -10.89 -5.02 19.11
N LYS A 274 -11.41 -6.25 19.23
CA LYS A 274 -10.87 -7.45 18.56
C LYS A 274 -11.77 -7.98 17.45
N ASP A 275 -12.97 -7.42 17.32
CA ASP A 275 -13.96 -7.84 16.35
C ASP A 275 -13.65 -7.25 14.97
N THR A 276 -13.45 -8.12 13.99
CA THR A 276 -13.26 -7.73 12.58
C THR A 276 -14.62 -7.39 11.97
N LEU A 277 -14.89 -6.09 11.80
CA LEU A 277 -16.14 -5.60 11.20
C LEU A 277 -16.02 -5.31 9.70
N LEU A 278 -14.84 -4.85 9.27
CA LEU A 278 -14.57 -4.56 7.86
C LEU A 278 -14.09 -5.83 7.16
N ASN A 279 -14.84 -6.28 6.16
CA ASN A 279 -14.50 -7.40 5.29
C ASN A 279 -14.34 -6.92 3.84
N ASP A 280 -13.94 -7.82 2.93
CA ASP A 280 -13.92 -7.55 1.48
C ASP A 280 -15.27 -6.91 1.07
N PHE A 281 -15.21 -5.65 0.65
CA PHE A 281 -16.38 -4.85 0.32
C PHE A 281 -16.58 -4.86 -1.19
N ASP A 282 -17.76 -5.32 -1.64
CA ASP A 282 -18.13 -5.23 -3.05
C ASP A 282 -18.66 -3.82 -3.36
N PHE A 283 -17.75 -2.96 -3.79
CA PHE A 283 -18.08 -1.59 -4.20
C PHE A 283 -19.10 -1.53 -5.35
N MET A 284 -19.27 -2.61 -6.12
CA MET A 284 -20.17 -2.66 -7.26
C MET A 284 -21.60 -3.12 -6.89
N ALA A 285 -21.81 -3.57 -5.65
CA ALA A 285 -23.13 -3.98 -5.17
C ALA A 285 -24.07 -2.80 -4.87
N SER A 286 -23.58 -1.55 -4.92
CA SER A 286 -24.41 -0.35 -4.74
C SER A 286 -25.48 -0.26 -5.82
N SER A 287 -26.70 0.09 -5.41
CA SER A 287 -27.80 0.43 -6.32
C SER A 287 -27.58 1.74 -7.08
N THR A 288 -26.60 2.55 -6.67
CA THR A 288 -26.28 3.83 -7.27
C THR A 288 -25.10 3.68 -8.23
N PRO A 289 -25.29 3.93 -9.55
CA PRO A 289 -24.20 3.82 -10.51
C PRO A 289 -23.15 4.92 -10.29
N SER A 290 -21.89 4.60 -10.60
CA SER A 290 -20.78 5.55 -10.56
C SER A 290 -20.87 6.58 -11.69
N CYS A 291 -20.49 7.83 -11.41
CA CYS A 291 -20.32 8.90 -12.39
C CYS A 291 -18.84 9.15 -12.73
N LEU A 292 -17.92 8.34 -12.20
CA LEU A 292 -16.49 8.50 -12.47
C LEU A 292 -16.13 8.05 -13.90
N PRO A 293 -15.20 8.75 -14.58
CA PRO A 293 -14.60 8.25 -15.81
C PRO A 293 -13.96 6.86 -15.61
N SER A 294 -13.95 6.04 -16.66
CA SER A 294 -13.50 4.63 -16.57
C SER A 294 -12.09 4.46 -16.01
N GLY A 295 -11.13 5.29 -16.40
CA GLY A 295 -9.77 5.22 -15.86
C GLY A 295 -9.71 5.57 -14.37
N VAL A 296 -10.42 6.63 -13.95
CA VAL A 296 -10.50 7.04 -12.55
C VAL A 296 -11.19 5.94 -11.72
N LEU A 297 -12.30 5.40 -12.21
CA LEU A 297 -13.00 4.28 -11.58
C LEU A 297 -12.08 3.08 -11.38
N ASN A 298 -11.25 2.74 -12.37
CA ASN A 298 -10.28 1.65 -12.27
C ASN A 298 -9.21 1.91 -11.20
N VAL A 299 -8.67 3.13 -11.12
CA VAL A 299 -7.74 3.48 -10.03
C VAL A 299 -8.42 3.36 -8.67
N MET A 300 -9.65 3.85 -8.54
CA MET A 300 -10.40 3.78 -7.28
C MET A 300 -10.67 2.32 -6.87
N LYS A 301 -11.02 1.44 -7.81
CA LYS A 301 -11.12 -0.02 -7.56
C LYS A 301 -9.82 -0.59 -7.00
N LEU A 302 -8.66 -0.13 -7.49
CA LEU A 302 -7.35 -0.62 -7.09
C LEU A 302 -6.95 -0.12 -5.68
N ILE A 303 -7.07 1.19 -5.42
CA ILE A 303 -6.63 1.79 -4.15
C ILE A 303 -7.61 1.57 -2.99
N CYS A 304 -8.89 1.32 -3.26
CA CYS A 304 -9.90 0.97 -2.25
C CYS A 304 -10.05 -0.54 -2.02
N ASN A 305 -9.30 -1.38 -2.74
CA ASN A 305 -9.38 -2.83 -2.59
C ASN A 305 -8.89 -3.28 -1.20
N TYR A 306 -9.78 -3.94 -0.46
CA TYR A 306 -9.51 -4.37 0.92
C TYR A 306 -8.32 -5.32 1.03
N GLN A 307 -8.04 -6.17 0.04
CA GLN A 307 -6.92 -7.11 0.10
C GLN A 307 -5.57 -6.40 0.06
N TYR A 308 -5.43 -5.33 -0.72
CA TYR A 308 -4.21 -4.50 -0.70
C TYR A 308 -4.06 -3.75 0.63
N LEU A 309 -5.16 -3.17 1.15
CA LEU A 309 -5.15 -2.49 2.44
C LEU A 309 -4.81 -3.43 3.59
N SER A 310 -5.44 -4.61 3.62
CA SER A 310 -5.23 -5.63 4.65
C SER A 310 -3.80 -6.18 4.66
N LYS A 311 -3.16 -6.32 3.50
CA LYS A 311 -1.75 -6.74 3.40
C LYS A 311 -0.81 -5.73 4.04
N VAL A 312 -0.93 -4.45 3.68
CA VAL A 312 -0.13 -3.38 4.30
C VAL A 312 -0.43 -3.26 5.79
N TYR A 313 -1.70 -3.41 6.18
CA TYR A 313 -2.09 -3.38 7.59
C TYR A 313 -1.46 -4.51 8.41
N LYS A 314 -1.46 -5.75 7.91
CA LYS A 314 -0.86 -6.90 8.59
C LYS A 314 0.63 -6.71 8.87
N ASP A 315 1.33 -6.06 7.94
CA ASP A 315 2.76 -5.75 8.06
C ASP A 315 3.07 -4.76 9.21
N THR A 316 2.08 -3.99 9.68
CA THR A 316 2.23 -3.11 10.85
C THR A 316 2.29 -3.89 12.17
N MET A 317 1.89 -5.17 12.17
CA MET A 317 1.88 -6.08 13.32
C MET A 317 1.00 -5.62 14.50
N ILE A 318 0.02 -4.75 14.28
CA ILE A 318 -0.89 -4.26 15.32
C ILE A 318 -2.01 -5.29 15.59
N ASP A 319 -2.22 -5.62 16.87
CA ASP A 319 -3.29 -6.53 17.35
C ASP A 319 -4.63 -5.80 17.49
N MET A 320 -5.05 -5.12 16.41
CA MET A 320 -6.37 -4.51 16.28
C MET A 320 -6.86 -4.77 14.86
N PRO A 321 -8.16 -4.99 14.61
CA PRO A 321 -8.66 -5.17 13.25
C PRO A 321 -8.60 -3.89 12.41
N LEU A 322 -8.37 -4.04 11.10
CA LEU A 322 -8.43 -2.94 10.15
C LEU A 322 -9.80 -2.25 10.19
N GLY A 323 -9.81 -0.91 10.26
CA GLY A 323 -11.03 -0.10 10.34
C GLY A 323 -11.56 0.11 11.76
N GLN A 324 -11.03 -0.57 12.78
CA GLN A 324 -11.42 -0.40 14.19
C GLN A 324 -10.59 0.64 14.96
N VAL A 325 -9.62 1.26 14.30
CA VAL A 325 -8.67 2.17 14.95
C VAL A 325 -8.90 3.59 14.46
N PRO A 326 -9.43 4.49 15.30
CA PRO A 326 -9.67 5.88 14.92
C PRO A 326 -8.37 6.63 14.62
N GLN A 327 -8.40 7.57 13.67
CA GLN A 327 -7.23 8.37 13.29
C GLN A 327 -6.60 9.11 14.48
N LYS A 328 -7.43 9.62 15.41
CA LYS A 328 -6.97 10.30 16.63
C LYS A 328 -6.02 9.42 17.48
N ARG A 329 -6.31 8.12 17.57
CA ARG A 329 -5.49 7.15 18.32
C ARG A 329 -4.10 6.98 17.67
N ILE A 330 -4.02 7.07 16.35
CA ILE A 330 -2.77 7.00 15.59
C ILE A 330 -1.91 8.23 15.86
N GLU A 331 -2.52 9.41 15.87
CA GLU A 331 -1.82 10.67 16.14
C GLU A 331 -1.28 10.72 17.57
N GLU A 332 -2.09 10.30 18.55
CA GLU A 332 -1.65 10.15 19.95
C GLU A 332 -0.46 9.18 20.06
N ALA A 333 -0.50 8.05 19.35
CA ALA A 333 0.60 7.09 19.32
C ALA A 333 1.88 7.66 18.70
N ARG A 334 1.74 8.44 17.62
CA ARG A 334 2.86 9.14 16.96
C ARG A 334 3.51 10.15 17.91
N GLN A 335 2.71 10.92 18.63
CA GLN A 335 3.19 11.91 19.60
C GLN A 335 3.95 11.24 20.75
N LEU A 336 3.41 10.16 21.33
CA LEU A 336 4.08 9.38 22.38
C LEU A 336 5.43 8.84 21.92
N LEU A 337 5.51 8.33 20.69
CA LEU A 337 6.73 7.80 20.11
C LEU A 337 7.78 8.90 19.89
N MET A 338 7.35 10.11 19.52
CA MET A 338 8.23 11.29 19.37
C MET A 338 8.80 11.75 20.70
N GLU A 339 7.96 11.85 21.73
CA GLU A 339 8.39 12.16 23.09
C GLU A 339 9.38 11.11 23.63
N ALA A 340 9.12 9.82 23.37
CA ALA A 340 10.02 8.74 23.74
C ALA A 340 11.38 8.84 23.01
N LYS A 341 11.38 9.17 21.71
CA LYS A 341 12.63 9.39 20.95
C LYS A 341 13.45 10.55 21.52
N ASP A 342 12.81 11.65 21.86
CA ASP A 342 13.47 12.81 22.47
C ASP A 342 14.04 12.51 23.86
N LEU A 343 13.30 11.76 24.68
CA LEU A 343 13.77 11.29 25.98
C LEU A 343 14.97 10.34 25.84
N ASN A 344 14.95 9.45 24.85
CA ASN A 344 16.08 8.57 24.55
C ASN A 344 17.34 9.35 24.13
N ASN A 345 17.18 10.41 23.34
CA ASN A 345 18.28 11.32 22.98
C ASN A 345 18.86 12.02 24.23
N LYS A 346 18.01 12.56 25.10
CA LYS A 346 18.42 13.18 26.38
C LYS A 346 19.12 12.18 27.30
N LEU A 347 18.61 10.94 27.37
CA LEU A 347 19.22 9.84 28.12
C LEU A 347 20.62 9.51 27.58
N ASN A 348 20.80 9.44 26.27
CA ASN A 348 22.10 9.19 25.64
C ASN A 348 23.12 10.29 25.96
N VAL A 349 22.70 11.56 25.98
CA VAL A 349 23.56 12.69 26.39
C VAL A 349 23.95 12.58 27.87
N ALA A 350 23.00 12.31 28.76
CA ALA A 350 23.27 12.14 30.19
C ALA A 350 24.22 10.95 30.44
N ARG A 351 24.04 9.84 29.70
CA ARG A 351 24.89 8.64 29.78
C ARG A 351 26.35 8.91 29.40
N LYS A 352 26.61 9.78 28.42
CA LYS A 352 27.98 10.16 28.03
C LYS A 352 28.75 10.86 29.17
N ASN A 353 28.04 11.49 30.09
CA ASN A 353 28.62 12.27 31.20
C ASN A 353 28.37 11.62 32.57
N TYR A 354 28.37 10.29 32.65
CA TYR A 354 28.09 9.51 33.87
C TYR A 354 29.09 9.69 35.03
N ASN A 355 30.08 10.55 34.88
CA ASN A 355 31.05 10.88 35.92
C ASN A 355 30.48 11.90 36.93
N ASP A 356 29.40 12.61 36.57
CA ASP A 356 28.71 13.57 37.44
C ASP A 356 27.48 12.92 38.09
N LYS A 357 27.37 13.04 39.43
CA LYS A 357 26.21 12.59 40.20
C LYS A 357 24.89 13.20 39.72
N SER A 358 24.92 14.46 39.25
CA SER A 358 23.73 15.13 38.72
C SER A 358 23.22 14.47 37.43
N GLN A 359 24.14 14.08 36.54
CA GLN A 359 23.82 13.41 35.27
C GLN A 359 23.33 11.99 35.50
N ILE A 360 23.83 11.29 36.52
CA ILE A 360 23.31 9.98 36.93
C ILE A 360 21.85 10.09 37.39
N GLN A 361 21.51 11.14 38.15
CA GLN A 361 20.14 11.37 38.60
C GLN A 361 19.20 11.72 37.43
N LEU A 362 19.66 12.56 36.50
CA LEU A 362 18.92 12.87 35.27
C LEU A 362 18.72 11.64 34.38
N ALA A 363 19.73 10.79 34.22
CA ALA A 363 19.62 9.56 33.44
C ALA A 363 18.60 8.58 34.04
N LYS A 364 18.55 8.47 35.38
CA LYS A 364 17.52 7.69 36.08
C LYS A 364 16.12 8.25 35.82
N LEU A 365 15.97 9.58 35.86
CA LEU A 365 14.70 10.24 35.58
C LEU A 365 14.26 10.05 34.12
N TYR A 366 15.14 10.29 33.15
CA TYR A 366 14.84 10.10 31.73
C TYR A 366 14.53 8.64 31.41
N THR A 367 15.20 7.69 32.05
CA THR A 367 14.88 6.26 31.89
C THR A 367 13.46 5.94 32.38
N PHE A 368 13.08 6.48 33.54
CA PHE A 368 11.74 6.30 34.08
C PHE A 368 10.67 6.89 33.15
N GLN A 369 10.84 8.15 32.74
CA GLN A 369 9.92 8.82 31.81
C GLN A 369 9.84 8.11 30.45
N LEU A 370 10.98 7.64 29.94
CA LEU A 370 11.06 6.91 28.68
C LEU A 370 10.23 5.63 28.74
N ALA A 371 10.39 4.85 29.81
CA ALA A 371 9.64 3.62 29.97
C ALA A 371 8.13 3.87 30.10
N GLN A 372 7.71 4.92 30.82
CA GLN A 372 6.30 5.33 30.90
C GLN A 372 5.71 5.59 29.51
N LYS A 373 6.40 6.39 28.69
CA LYS A 373 5.96 6.71 27.33
C LYS A 373 5.84 5.48 26.44
N LEU A 374 6.74 4.52 26.59
CA LEU A 374 6.73 3.28 25.80
C LEU A 374 5.64 2.31 26.25
N ILE A 375 5.32 2.29 27.55
CA ILE A 375 4.16 1.55 28.08
C ILE A 375 2.86 2.16 27.56
N GLU A 376 2.70 3.48 27.68
CA GLU A 376 1.56 4.24 27.13
C GLU A 376 1.37 3.93 25.64
N TYR A 377 2.46 3.98 24.86
CA TYR A 377 2.44 3.61 23.44
C TYR A 377 2.01 2.16 23.21
N SER A 378 2.56 1.20 23.97
CA SER A 378 2.23 -0.22 23.82
C SER A 378 0.78 -0.57 24.18
N GLN A 379 0.19 0.18 25.14
CA GLN A 379 -1.22 0.04 25.51
C GLN A 379 -2.12 0.63 24.43
N LEU A 380 -1.70 1.77 23.86
CA LEU A 380 -2.42 2.45 22.80
C LEU A 380 -2.36 1.67 21.48
N MET A 381 -1.21 1.10 21.14
CA MET A 381 -0.97 0.33 19.90
C MET A 381 -0.45 -1.07 20.25
N PRO A 382 -1.34 -1.98 20.72
CA PRO A 382 -0.96 -3.34 21.06
C PRO A 382 -0.43 -4.07 19.83
N LYS A 383 0.62 -4.88 20.03
CA LYS A 383 1.23 -5.66 18.95
C LYS A 383 0.82 -7.12 19.02
N THR A 384 0.81 -7.73 17.84
CA THR A 384 0.63 -9.17 17.65
C THR A 384 1.92 -9.85 18.11
N SER A 385 1.90 -10.58 19.23
CA SER A 385 3.04 -11.38 19.68
C SER A 385 2.63 -12.78 20.11
N GLU A 386 3.46 -13.77 19.76
CA GLU A 386 3.33 -15.15 20.25
C GLU A 386 3.56 -15.24 21.78
N SER A 387 4.26 -14.26 22.37
CA SER A 387 4.40 -14.08 23.82
C SER A 387 3.44 -12.98 24.28
N LYS A 388 2.42 -13.32 25.08
CA LYS A 388 1.46 -12.39 25.71
C LYS A 388 2.09 -11.45 26.74
N THR A 389 3.40 -11.25 26.70
CA THR A 389 4.23 -10.64 27.74
C THR A 389 5.17 -9.55 27.22
N ALA A 390 4.89 -8.96 26.06
CA ALA A 390 5.68 -7.86 25.50
C ALA A 390 5.14 -6.49 25.96
N VAL A 391 5.20 -6.20 27.27
CA VAL A 391 5.37 -4.79 27.66
C VAL A 391 6.80 -4.46 27.34
N PHE A 392 6.98 -3.34 26.65
CA PHE A 392 8.25 -2.81 26.21
C PHE A 392 9.31 -2.95 27.31
N GLN A 393 10.31 -3.81 27.10
CA GLN A 393 11.45 -3.93 28.00
C GLN A 393 12.60 -3.10 27.45
N PRO A 394 12.94 -1.98 28.07
CA PRO A 394 14.20 -1.35 27.77
C PRO A 394 15.30 -2.28 28.32
N ASN A 395 16.25 -2.67 27.46
CA ASN A 395 17.47 -3.47 27.69
C ASN A 395 17.39 -5.00 27.91
N SER A 396 17.98 -5.71 26.94
CA SER A 396 19.04 -6.67 27.24
C SER A 396 20.32 -6.25 26.49
N ARG A 397 21.47 -6.62 27.05
CA ARG A 397 22.87 -6.28 26.71
C ARG A 397 23.34 -6.51 25.26
N TYR A 398 22.42 -6.81 24.32
CA TYR A 398 22.69 -7.08 22.91
C TYR A 398 22.05 -6.07 21.94
N TYR A 399 21.27 -5.11 22.41
CA TYR A 399 20.70 -4.07 21.53
C TYR A 399 21.64 -2.87 21.41
N SER A 400 22.76 -3.05 20.71
CA SER A 400 23.43 -1.97 19.97
C SER A 400 22.63 -1.55 18.72
N THR A 401 21.62 -2.33 18.34
CA THR A 401 20.56 -1.96 17.39
C THR A 401 19.30 -1.67 18.18
N ALA A 402 18.96 -0.40 18.25
CA ALA A 402 17.84 0.15 18.98
C ALA A 402 16.51 -0.57 18.70
N PHE A 403 15.55 -0.42 19.61
CA PHE A 403 14.20 -0.17 19.14
C PHE A 403 14.31 0.92 18.07
N ASN A 404 14.11 0.55 16.81
CA ASN A 404 14.17 1.54 15.76
C ASN A 404 12.86 2.30 15.87
N TYR A 405 12.85 3.37 16.69
CA TYR A 405 11.75 4.33 16.75
C TYR A 405 11.29 4.67 15.33
N ASP A 406 12.24 4.68 14.40
CA ASP A 406 12.04 4.95 12.99
C ASP A 406 11.29 3.83 12.25
N ASP A 407 11.58 2.54 12.49
CA ASP A 407 10.75 1.43 11.95
C ASP A 407 9.31 1.51 12.47
N GLU A 408 9.14 1.92 13.72
CA GLU A 408 7.82 2.07 14.32
C GLU A 408 7.06 3.29 13.80
N PHE A 409 7.76 4.39 13.56
CA PHE A 409 7.19 5.52 12.85
C PHE A 409 6.81 5.15 11.41
N GLU A 410 7.61 4.35 10.71
CA GLU A 410 7.27 3.83 9.36
C GLU A 410 5.97 3.04 9.40
N LYS A 411 5.84 2.10 10.36
CA LYS A 411 4.60 1.35 10.56
C LYS A 411 3.42 2.26 10.90
N LEU A 412 3.61 3.27 11.75
CA LEU A 412 2.56 4.25 12.06
C LEU A 412 2.16 5.09 10.84
N MET A 413 3.08 5.38 9.91
CA MET A 413 2.75 6.06 8.65
C MET A 413 1.92 5.17 7.74
N ASP A 414 2.35 3.93 7.50
CA ASP A 414 1.57 2.93 6.75
C ASP A 414 0.18 2.75 7.39
N PHE A 415 0.14 2.66 8.73
CA PHE A 415 -1.08 2.58 9.50
C PHE A 415 -1.98 3.80 9.34
N SER A 416 -1.40 5.01 9.32
CA SER A 416 -2.15 6.26 9.07
C SER A 416 -2.73 6.32 7.65
N TYR A 417 -1.98 5.86 6.64
CA TYR A 417 -2.48 5.83 5.26
C TYR A 417 -3.61 4.80 5.09
N VAL A 418 -3.42 3.60 5.60
CA VAL A 418 -4.40 2.51 5.51
C VAL A 418 -5.60 2.74 6.41
N GLY A 419 -5.40 3.34 7.60
CA GLY A 419 -6.45 3.72 8.54
C GLY A 419 -7.40 4.77 7.94
N PHE A 420 -6.84 5.77 7.25
CA PHE A 420 -7.65 6.72 6.48
C PHE A 420 -8.49 6.00 5.41
N ALA A 421 -7.88 5.12 4.62
CA ALA A 421 -8.59 4.37 3.58
C ALA A 421 -9.74 3.52 4.17
N ALA A 422 -9.51 2.86 5.30
CA ALA A 422 -10.54 2.07 5.97
C ALA A 422 -11.69 2.92 6.51
N ASN A 423 -11.42 4.10 7.08
CA ASN A 423 -12.46 5.04 7.49
C ASN A 423 -13.30 5.51 6.29
N VAL A 424 -12.65 5.80 5.16
CA VAL A 424 -13.38 6.20 3.94
C VAL A 424 -14.25 5.06 3.43
N ILE A 425 -13.79 3.81 3.44
CA ILE A 425 -14.59 2.66 3.01
C ILE A 425 -15.81 2.46 3.93
N LEU A 426 -15.65 2.58 5.24
CA LEU A 426 -16.75 2.52 6.20
C LEU A 426 -17.77 3.64 5.98
N ALA A 427 -17.29 4.87 5.78
CA ALA A 427 -18.16 6.00 5.47
C ALA A 427 -18.87 5.85 4.11
N ALA A 428 -18.17 5.36 3.09
CA ALA A 428 -18.75 5.08 1.77
C ALA A 428 -19.84 4.00 1.85
N LYS A 429 -19.65 3.01 2.73
CA LYS A 429 -20.66 1.99 3.01
C LYS A 429 -21.90 2.57 3.70
N HIS A 430 -21.73 3.45 4.67
CA HIS A 430 -22.84 4.17 5.31
C HIS A 430 -23.72 4.90 4.27
N HIS A 431 -23.07 5.54 3.29
CA HIS A 431 -23.74 6.33 2.23
C HIS A 431 -23.99 5.55 0.93
N MET A 432 -23.88 4.22 0.93
CA MET A 432 -23.92 3.42 -0.31
C MET A 432 -25.26 3.48 -1.07
N ASN A 433 -26.33 3.93 -0.41
CA ASN A 433 -27.66 4.13 -0.98
C ASN A 433 -27.87 5.54 -1.56
N GLU A 434 -26.96 6.46 -1.29
CA GLU A 434 -27.04 7.87 -1.70
C GLU A 434 -26.04 8.19 -2.81
N ILE A 435 -24.88 7.55 -2.77
CA ILE A 435 -23.78 7.76 -3.71
C ILE A 435 -23.03 6.43 -3.91
N SER A 436 -22.54 6.23 -5.14
CA SER A 436 -21.62 5.13 -5.43
C SER A 436 -20.44 5.15 -4.44
N PRO A 437 -20.10 4.03 -3.78
CA PRO A 437 -19.04 3.99 -2.79
C PRO A 437 -17.67 4.46 -3.30
N LEU A 438 -17.34 4.18 -4.56
CA LEU A 438 -16.07 4.65 -5.16
C LEU A 438 -16.10 6.15 -5.48
N ASP A 439 -17.27 6.69 -5.78
CA ASP A 439 -17.46 8.13 -5.98
C ASP A 439 -17.26 8.84 -4.64
N TYR A 440 -17.90 8.35 -3.57
CA TYR A 440 -17.68 8.86 -2.21
C TYR A 440 -16.19 8.83 -1.85
N ALA A 441 -15.53 7.69 -2.10
CA ALA A 441 -14.11 7.55 -1.81
C ALA A 441 -13.24 8.53 -2.60
N TYR A 442 -13.58 8.81 -3.86
CA TYR A 442 -12.90 9.81 -4.69
C TYR A 442 -13.11 11.23 -4.13
N ARG A 443 -14.35 11.60 -3.75
CA ARG A 443 -14.65 12.91 -3.13
C ARG A 443 -13.92 13.13 -1.80
N ALA A 444 -13.70 12.05 -1.04
CA ALA A 444 -12.95 12.10 0.22
C ALA A 444 -11.46 12.46 0.04
N LEU A 445 -10.87 12.17 -1.14
CA LEU A 445 -9.45 12.46 -1.40
C LEU A 445 -9.14 13.95 -1.44
N ASN A 446 -10.11 14.80 -1.84
CA ASN A 446 -9.86 16.21 -2.18
C ASN A 446 -8.69 16.36 -3.17
N CYS A 447 -8.67 15.48 -4.17
CA CYS A 447 -7.63 15.37 -5.19
C CYS A 447 -8.30 15.13 -6.54
N SER A 448 -7.95 15.94 -7.54
CA SER A 448 -8.42 15.76 -8.91
C SER A 448 -7.46 14.86 -9.69
N MET A 449 -8.01 13.93 -10.46
CA MET A 449 -7.27 13.08 -11.38
C MET A 449 -7.84 13.22 -12.79
N LYS A 450 -7.03 13.68 -13.73
CA LYS A 450 -7.38 13.72 -15.17
C LYS A 450 -6.60 12.65 -15.91
N GLU A 451 -7.29 11.71 -16.54
CA GLU A 451 -6.64 10.69 -17.37
C GLU A 451 -5.97 11.35 -18.58
N ILE A 452 -4.69 11.02 -18.79
CA ILE A 452 -3.89 11.48 -19.92
C ILE A 452 -3.85 10.34 -20.95
N THR A 453 -4.27 10.66 -22.16
CA THR A 453 -4.40 9.72 -23.28
C THR A 453 -3.12 9.62 -24.09
N SER A 454 -2.98 8.55 -24.90
CA SER A 454 -1.79 8.31 -25.73
C SER A 454 -1.53 9.37 -26.80
N SER A 455 -2.54 10.17 -27.14
CA SER A 455 -2.42 11.32 -28.05
C SER A 455 -1.73 12.54 -27.42
N GLU A 456 -1.68 12.63 -26.09
CA GLU A 456 -1.09 13.76 -25.39
C GLU A 456 0.46 13.64 -25.32
N THR A 457 1.14 14.78 -25.32
CA THR A 457 2.62 14.82 -25.35
C THR A 457 3.21 14.35 -24.02
N GLU A 458 2.52 14.64 -22.90
CA GLU A 458 2.87 14.17 -21.57
C GLU A 458 2.88 12.64 -21.49
N TYR A 459 1.92 11.96 -22.12
CA TYR A 459 1.89 10.49 -22.14
C TYR A 459 3.14 9.91 -22.79
N ASN A 460 3.49 10.43 -23.97
CA ASN A 460 4.67 9.98 -24.70
C ASN A 460 5.97 10.28 -23.94
N MET A 461 6.04 11.41 -23.25
CA MET A 461 7.16 11.76 -22.37
C MET A 461 7.30 10.75 -21.22
N VAL A 462 6.23 10.51 -20.46
CA VAL A 462 6.25 9.62 -19.29
C VAL A 462 6.54 8.18 -19.70
N MET A 463 5.90 7.70 -20.77
CA MET A 463 6.14 6.38 -21.35
C MET A 463 7.60 6.22 -21.77
N SER A 464 8.16 7.21 -22.48
CA SER A 464 9.58 7.19 -22.89
C SER A 464 10.51 7.23 -21.67
N TYR A 465 10.15 7.99 -20.63
CA TYR A 465 10.97 8.09 -19.42
C TYR A 465 11.00 6.74 -18.67
N MET A 466 9.84 6.11 -18.50
CA MET A 466 9.73 4.75 -17.96
C MET A 466 10.55 3.74 -18.77
N ASN A 467 10.32 3.69 -20.09
CA ASN A 467 10.97 2.73 -20.99
C ASN A 467 12.48 2.95 -21.15
N SER A 468 12.97 4.16 -20.85
CA SER A 468 14.40 4.45 -20.87
C SER A 468 15.18 3.70 -19.78
N THR A 469 14.49 3.23 -18.73
CA THR A 469 15.11 2.52 -17.59
C THR A 469 14.44 1.18 -17.25
N SER A 470 13.36 0.78 -17.95
CA SER A 470 12.68 -0.52 -17.82
C SER A 470 12.16 -1.05 -19.16
N LYS A 471 11.97 -2.37 -19.30
CA LYS A 471 11.49 -3.00 -20.56
C LYS A 471 10.30 -3.97 -20.41
N ASN A 472 9.90 -4.32 -19.18
CA ASN A 472 8.93 -5.39 -18.89
C ASN A 472 7.66 -4.88 -18.20
N HIS A 473 7.30 -3.61 -18.41
CA HIS A 473 6.18 -2.98 -17.74
C HIS A 473 5.33 -2.21 -18.75
N ASP A 474 4.03 -2.46 -18.70
CA ASP A 474 3.04 -1.77 -19.53
C ASP A 474 2.39 -0.65 -18.71
N LEU A 475 2.30 0.55 -19.27
CA LEU A 475 1.51 1.64 -18.70
C LEU A 475 0.03 1.38 -19.01
N VAL A 476 -0.79 1.18 -17.98
CA VAL A 476 -2.23 0.90 -18.11
C VAL A 476 -3.01 2.20 -18.12
N HIS A 477 -2.74 3.06 -17.14
CA HIS A 477 -3.35 4.38 -17.02
C HIS A 477 -2.33 5.40 -16.55
N LEU A 478 -2.46 6.64 -17.04
CA LEU A 478 -1.67 7.80 -16.63
C LEU A 478 -2.63 8.91 -16.22
N PHE A 479 -2.40 9.54 -15.08
CA PHE A 479 -3.22 10.65 -14.61
C PHE A 479 -2.37 11.86 -14.31
N ASP A 480 -2.82 13.05 -14.73
CA ASP A 480 -2.45 14.32 -14.12
C ASP A 480 -3.13 14.41 -12.76
N VAL A 481 -2.35 14.69 -11.72
CA VAL A 481 -2.80 14.69 -10.33
C VAL A 481 -2.72 16.10 -9.77
N GLN A 482 -3.83 16.59 -9.22
CA GLN A 482 -3.89 17.91 -8.61
C GLN A 482 -4.47 17.86 -7.21
N ARG A 483 -3.64 18.25 -6.25
CA ARG A 483 -4.00 18.41 -4.85
C ARG A 483 -4.01 19.90 -4.49
N ALA A 484 -5.16 20.43 -4.07
CA ALA A 484 -5.32 21.87 -3.83
C ALA A 484 -4.33 22.43 -2.80
N GLU A 485 -4.13 21.73 -1.68
CA GLU A 485 -3.18 22.11 -0.63
C GLU A 485 -1.73 22.07 -1.13
N GLU A 486 -1.42 21.10 -2.00
CA GLU A 486 -0.06 20.91 -2.53
C GLU A 486 0.32 22.02 -3.51
N GLN A 487 -0.61 22.47 -4.34
CA GLN A 487 -0.39 23.60 -5.24
C GLN A 487 -0.06 24.87 -4.45
N THR A 488 -0.76 25.10 -3.33
CA THR A 488 -0.53 26.26 -2.47
C THR A 488 0.85 26.20 -1.79
N ARG A 489 1.21 25.05 -1.20
CA ARG A 489 2.50 24.90 -0.49
C ARG A 489 3.72 24.86 -1.42
N PHE A 490 3.55 24.38 -2.65
CA PHE A 490 4.64 24.27 -3.63
C PHE A 490 4.90 25.58 -4.37
N ARG A 491 3.92 26.49 -4.45
CA ARG A 491 4.02 27.79 -5.16
C ARG A 491 5.31 28.58 -4.87
N PRO A 492 5.82 28.69 -3.63
CA PRO A 492 7.08 29.40 -3.35
C PRO A 492 8.31 28.78 -4.04
N TYR A 493 8.24 27.52 -4.43
CA TYR A 493 9.33 26.75 -5.02
C TYR A 493 9.26 26.66 -6.56
N GLU A 494 8.21 27.20 -7.21
CA GLU A 494 8.09 27.18 -8.68
C GLU A 494 9.18 27.99 -9.39
N SER A 495 9.82 28.92 -8.70
CA SER A 495 10.97 29.69 -9.20
C SER A 495 12.32 29.05 -8.84
N CYS A 496 12.33 27.93 -8.10
CA CYS A 496 13.56 27.26 -7.70
C CYS A 496 14.35 26.81 -8.96
N PRO A 497 15.65 27.11 -9.10
CA PRO A 497 16.38 26.82 -10.32
C PRO A 497 16.73 25.33 -10.49
N ASN A 498 16.76 24.54 -9.41
CA ASN A 498 17.08 23.12 -9.44
C ASN A 498 15.83 22.31 -9.07
N ARG A 499 14.98 22.04 -10.07
CA ARG A 499 13.81 21.16 -9.93
C ARG A 499 13.93 19.97 -10.86
N MET A 500 13.55 18.80 -10.35
CA MET A 500 13.57 17.56 -11.12
C MET A 500 12.22 16.86 -11.06
N LEU A 501 11.88 16.17 -12.15
CA LEU A 501 10.79 15.20 -12.17
C LEU A 501 11.36 13.83 -11.80
N LEU A 502 10.96 13.29 -10.65
CA LEU A 502 11.56 12.08 -10.06
C LEU A 502 10.51 11.04 -9.68
N TRP A 503 10.90 9.77 -9.76
CA TRP A 503 10.06 8.62 -9.45
C TRP A 503 9.95 8.39 -7.95
N HIS A 504 8.74 8.16 -7.46
CA HIS A 504 8.46 7.70 -6.10
C HIS A 504 7.55 6.47 -6.13
N GLY A 505 8.05 5.36 -5.60
CA GLY A 505 7.30 4.12 -5.49
C GLY A 505 6.71 3.96 -4.10
N SER A 506 5.48 3.46 -4.03
CA SER A 506 4.84 3.10 -2.77
C SER A 506 3.89 1.92 -2.98
N ARG A 507 3.50 1.28 -1.89
CA ARG A 507 2.55 0.17 -1.88
C ARG A 507 1.18 0.66 -2.30
N ILE A 508 0.43 -0.18 -3.03
CA ILE A 508 -0.92 0.17 -3.47
C ILE A 508 -1.82 0.60 -2.29
N GLY A 509 -1.74 -0.10 -1.16
CA GLY A 509 -2.53 0.22 0.03
C GLY A 509 -2.23 1.59 0.65
N ASN A 510 -1.07 2.19 0.36
CA ASN A 510 -0.69 3.52 0.86
C ASN A 510 -1.19 4.66 -0.04
N ILE A 511 -1.49 4.37 -1.32
CA ILE A 511 -1.74 5.41 -2.33
C ILE A 511 -2.94 6.28 -1.97
N MET A 512 -4.02 5.69 -1.42
CA MET A 512 -5.19 6.47 -1.01
C MET A 512 -4.85 7.50 0.08
N GLY A 513 -4.05 7.09 1.07
CA GLY A 513 -3.53 7.97 2.10
C GLY A 513 -2.57 9.04 1.55
N ILE A 514 -1.68 8.66 0.62
CA ILE A 514 -0.77 9.58 -0.04
C ILE A 514 -1.52 10.62 -0.89
N LEU A 515 -2.56 10.22 -1.62
CA LEU A 515 -3.40 11.13 -2.42
C LEU A 515 -4.25 12.08 -1.58
N LYS A 516 -4.50 11.76 -0.30
CA LYS A 516 -5.14 12.69 0.65
C LYS A 516 -4.14 13.57 1.40
N GLN A 517 -3.10 12.98 1.97
CA GLN A 517 -2.23 13.63 2.97
C GLN A 517 -0.92 14.17 2.38
N GLY A 518 -0.53 13.71 1.20
CA GLY A 518 0.73 14.04 0.54
C GLY A 518 1.82 13.03 0.91
N LEU A 519 2.97 13.15 0.26
CA LEU A 519 4.16 12.40 0.65
C LEU A 519 4.72 12.98 1.96
N ARG A 520 4.89 12.12 2.97
CA ARG A 520 5.47 12.48 4.27
C ARG A 520 6.87 11.94 4.43
N GLY A 521 7.72 12.68 5.13
CA GLY A 521 9.10 12.27 5.37
C GLY A 521 9.17 11.01 6.25
N ALA A 522 9.79 9.95 5.73
CA ALA A 522 10.07 8.76 6.52
C ALA A 522 11.25 9.03 7.47
N PRO A 523 11.17 8.66 8.75
CA PRO A 523 12.30 8.80 9.65
C PRO A 523 13.46 7.90 9.26
N ASN A 524 14.67 8.40 9.54
CA ASN A 524 15.95 7.80 9.16
C ASN A 524 16.08 6.34 9.63
N THR A 525 16.59 5.45 8.78
CA THR A 525 17.03 4.07 9.07
C THR A 525 16.05 2.91 8.93
N ALA A 526 15.03 2.97 8.08
CA ALA A 526 14.43 1.75 7.55
C ALA A 526 15.56 0.79 7.07
N GLN A 527 15.69 -0.38 7.70
CA GLN A 527 16.70 -1.39 7.31
C GLN A 527 16.49 -1.94 5.88
N THR A 528 15.45 -1.46 5.20
CA THR A 528 15.14 -1.68 3.78
C THR A 528 15.94 -0.74 2.87
N ASN A 529 17.23 -1.03 2.64
CA ASN A 529 18.05 -0.58 1.48
C ASN A 529 17.99 0.90 0.99
N GLY A 530 17.36 1.84 1.69
CA GLY A 530 17.06 3.17 1.13
C GLY A 530 16.95 4.32 2.13
N ALA A 531 16.98 4.09 3.45
CA ALA A 531 17.02 5.18 4.42
C ALA A 531 18.46 5.55 4.83
N MET A 532 19.39 5.53 3.86
CA MET A 532 20.81 5.84 4.11
C MET A 532 21.07 7.35 4.29
N LEU A 533 20.09 8.21 3.98
CA LEU A 533 20.28 9.65 3.83
C LEU A 533 19.69 10.52 4.93
N GLY A 534 18.98 9.95 5.91
CA GLY A 534 18.31 10.74 6.94
C GLY A 534 16.79 10.57 6.95
N THR A 535 16.14 11.44 7.73
CA THR A 535 14.68 11.57 7.71
C THR A 535 14.30 12.48 6.54
N GLY A 536 13.42 12.02 5.66
CA GLY A 536 12.99 12.80 4.50
C GLY A 536 12.13 12.03 3.52
N ILE A 537 11.77 12.67 2.42
CA ILE A 537 11.04 12.05 1.31
C ILE A 537 12.04 11.64 0.24
N TYR A 538 11.99 10.37 -0.15
CA TYR A 538 12.95 9.75 -1.06
C TYR A 538 12.40 9.61 -2.48
N PHE A 539 13.29 9.83 -3.44
CA PHE A 539 13.01 9.76 -4.87
C PHE A 539 14.18 9.14 -5.63
N ALA A 540 13.93 8.68 -6.85
CA ALA A 540 14.97 8.22 -7.77
C ALA A 540 14.77 8.81 -9.17
N ASP A 541 15.86 9.00 -9.90
CA ASP A 541 15.86 9.32 -11.33
C ASP A 541 15.74 8.07 -12.21
N ASN A 542 15.77 6.88 -11.60
CA ASN A 542 15.66 5.57 -12.22
C ASN A 542 14.34 4.89 -11.84
N PHE A 543 13.56 4.49 -12.84
CA PHE A 543 12.25 3.86 -12.63
C PHE A 543 12.33 2.53 -11.87
N MET A 544 13.29 1.66 -12.22
CA MET A 544 13.43 0.34 -11.62
C MET A 544 13.79 0.40 -10.14
N LYS A 545 14.50 1.44 -9.71
CA LYS A 545 14.80 1.67 -8.30
C LYS A 545 13.53 1.95 -7.51
N SER A 546 12.72 2.92 -7.94
CA SER A 546 11.44 3.23 -7.28
C SER A 546 10.44 2.07 -7.39
N LEU A 547 10.54 1.25 -8.45
CA LEU A 547 9.67 0.08 -8.64
C LEU A 547 9.84 -0.96 -7.53
N GLY A 548 11.03 -1.04 -6.92
CA GLY A 548 11.32 -1.88 -5.76
C GLY A 548 10.57 -1.48 -4.48
N TYR A 549 9.83 -0.37 -4.48
CA TYR A 549 8.97 0.04 -3.36
C TYR A 549 7.48 -0.19 -3.64
N CYS A 550 7.13 -0.63 -4.85
CA CYS A 550 5.74 -0.84 -5.28
C CYS A 550 5.24 -2.28 -5.00
N HIS A 551 5.58 -2.83 -3.84
CA HIS A 551 5.18 -4.19 -3.44
C HIS A 551 3.79 -4.19 -2.78
N ASP A 552 3.13 -5.36 -2.74
CA ASP A 552 1.83 -5.50 -2.06
C ASP A 552 1.97 -5.69 -0.54
N SER A 553 3.07 -6.31 -0.11
CA SER A 553 3.51 -6.47 1.28
C SER A 553 5.04 -6.59 1.36
N TYR A 554 5.65 -6.47 2.54
CA TYR A 554 7.09 -6.70 2.75
C TYR A 554 7.52 -8.14 2.35
N MET A 555 6.58 -9.09 2.37
CA MET A 555 6.85 -10.52 2.19
C MET A 555 6.35 -11.09 0.84
N SER A 556 5.56 -10.35 0.05
CA SER A 556 5.02 -10.85 -1.20
C SER A 556 4.71 -9.74 -2.22
N ALA A 557 5.02 -10.02 -3.49
CA ALA A 557 4.64 -9.18 -4.63
C ALA A 557 3.85 -10.03 -5.63
N ASN A 558 2.65 -10.47 -5.25
CA ASN A 558 1.84 -11.32 -6.12
C ASN A 558 1.08 -10.52 -7.18
N SER A 559 0.63 -9.30 -6.88
CA SER A 559 -0.08 -8.46 -7.84
C SER A 559 0.75 -8.19 -9.11
N PRO A 560 0.13 -8.21 -10.29
CA PRO A 560 0.74 -7.73 -11.51
C PRO A 560 0.64 -6.21 -11.62
N TYR A 561 -0.27 -5.57 -10.89
CA TYR A 561 -0.46 -4.13 -10.90
C TYR A 561 0.41 -3.47 -9.85
N LYS A 562 0.95 -2.31 -10.20
CA LYS A 562 1.77 -1.43 -9.36
C LYS A 562 1.33 0.01 -9.60
N ILE A 563 1.41 0.85 -8.57
CA ILE A 563 1.18 2.28 -8.71
C ILE A 563 2.50 3.00 -8.45
N MET A 564 2.86 3.91 -9.35
CA MET A 564 4.04 4.76 -9.26
C MET A 564 3.61 6.23 -9.28
N LEU A 565 4.30 7.06 -8.52
CA LEU A 565 4.14 8.51 -8.55
C LEU A 565 5.33 9.15 -9.26
N LEU A 566 5.06 10.20 -10.03
CA LEU A 566 6.07 11.02 -10.66
C LEU A 566 5.91 12.45 -10.14
N CYS A 567 6.90 12.88 -9.37
CA CYS A 567 6.82 14.09 -8.55
C CYS A 567 7.80 15.15 -9.06
N GLU A 568 7.35 16.40 -9.12
CA GLU A 568 8.22 17.54 -9.26
C GLU A 568 8.79 17.91 -7.90
N VAL A 569 10.13 17.86 -7.80
CA VAL A 569 10.85 18.03 -6.55
C VAL A 569 11.80 19.22 -6.67
N ALA A 570 11.61 20.21 -5.81
CA ALA A 570 12.46 21.41 -5.73
C ALA A 570 13.69 21.15 -4.86
N LEU A 571 14.70 20.54 -5.45
CA LEU A 571 15.94 20.12 -4.79
C LEU A 571 16.76 21.31 -4.26
N GLY A 572 16.74 22.46 -4.92
CA GLY A 572 17.48 23.63 -4.45
C GLY A 572 18.99 23.36 -4.34
N ARG A 573 19.61 23.80 -3.24
CA ARG A 573 21.03 23.53 -2.94
C ARG A 573 21.17 22.11 -2.41
N MET A 574 21.89 21.30 -3.16
CA MET A 574 21.96 19.86 -2.92
C MET A 574 23.31 19.45 -2.34
N GLN A 575 23.28 18.66 -1.27
CA GLN A 575 24.47 17.97 -0.77
C GLN A 575 24.69 16.68 -1.56
N THR A 576 25.90 16.44 -2.05
CA THR A 576 26.26 15.16 -2.67
C THR A 576 26.74 14.18 -1.58
N TYR A 577 26.33 12.92 -1.64
CA TYR A 577 26.71 11.85 -0.72
C TYR A 577 27.19 10.62 -1.50
N SER A 578 28.38 10.09 -1.19
CA SER A 578 28.99 8.94 -1.88
C SER A 578 29.07 7.68 -0.99
N SER A 579 29.55 7.82 0.25
CA SER A 579 29.40 6.86 1.38
C SER A 579 30.12 7.31 2.64
N SER A 580 31.20 8.07 2.49
CA SER A 580 32.11 8.46 3.58
C SER A 580 31.79 9.83 4.20
N GLN A 581 30.90 10.61 3.58
CA GLN A 581 30.61 11.98 3.97
C GLN A 581 29.52 12.05 5.05
N LYS A 582 29.67 12.94 6.04
CA LYS A 582 28.57 13.23 6.97
C LYS A 582 27.52 14.08 6.27
N ILE A 583 26.26 13.70 6.42
CA ILE A 583 25.12 14.49 5.95
C ILE A 583 24.92 15.65 6.92
N ASP A 584 24.96 16.87 6.39
CA ASP A 584 24.77 18.11 7.15
C ASP A 584 23.60 18.85 6.53
N SER A 585 22.45 18.90 7.23
CA SER A 585 21.25 19.54 6.69
C SER A 585 21.27 21.08 6.80
N ALA A 586 22.22 21.68 7.52
CA ALA A 586 22.15 23.11 7.85
C ALA A 586 22.30 24.06 6.64
N PRO A 587 23.14 23.78 5.61
CA PRO A 587 23.24 24.65 4.44
C PRO A 587 22.50 24.13 3.21
N TYR A 588 21.96 22.92 3.25
CA TYR A 588 21.40 22.23 2.08
C TYR A 588 19.89 22.02 2.20
N ASP A 589 19.25 22.11 1.05
CA ASP A 589 17.81 21.93 0.87
C ASP A 589 17.45 20.46 0.61
N SER A 590 18.40 19.71 0.03
CA SER A 590 18.23 18.30 -0.35
C SER A 590 19.56 17.55 -0.32
N VAL A 591 19.50 16.22 -0.40
CA VAL A 591 20.66 15.34 -0.55
C VAL A 591 20.52 14.53 -1.84
N GLN A 592 21.61 14.41 -2.59
CA GLN A 592 21.74 13.43 -3.67
C GLN A 592 22.79 12.40 -3.27
N ALA A 593 22.35 11.17 -3.13
CA ALA A 593 23.26 10.04 -3.04
C ALA A 593 23.63 9.57 -4.44
N LEU A 594 24.94 9.46 -4.68
CA LEU A 594 25.47 9.05 -5.96
C LEU A 594 25.30 7.55 -6.16
N GLY A 595 24.86 7.17 -7.36
CA GLY A 595 24.84 5.80 -7.85
C GLY A 595 26.01 5.49 -8.78
N LYS A 596 26.39 4.21 -8.86
CA LYS A 596 27.34 3.70 -9.86
C LYS A 596 26.80 3.80 -11.29
N GLN A 597 25.47 3.66 -11.45
CA GLN A 597 24.76 3.71 -12.72
C GLN A 597 23.74 4.86 -12.67
N VAL A 598 23.90 5.85 -13.54
CA VAL A 598 23.08 7.07 -13.59
C VAL A 598 22.44 7.21 -14.97
N PRO A 599 21.19 7.71 -15.09
CA PRO A 599 20.65 8.09 -16.38
C PRO A 599 21.61 9.04 -17.11
N ASN A 600 21.81 8.83 -18.42
CA ASN A 600 22.79 9.60 -19.18
C ASN A 600 22.49 11.12 -19.09
N PRO A 601 23.36 11.94 -18.48
CA PRO A 601 23.10 13.37 -18.29
C PRO A 601 22.92 14.12 -19.62
N PHE A 602 23.47 13.63 -20.72
CA PHE A 602 23.31 14.22 -22.04
C PHE A 602 21.91 14.04 -22.66
N ASN A 603 21.11 13.13 -22.09
CA ASN A 603 19.71 12.92 -22.48
C ASN A 603 18.73 13.73 -21.61
N THR A 604 19.24 14.70 -20.85
CA THR A 604 18.42 15.59 -20.03
C THR A 604 17.61 16.54 -20.92
N VAL A 605 16.33 16.67 -20.59
CA VAL A 605 15.43 17.68 -21.15
C VAL A 605 14.74 18.44 -20.04
N PHE A 606 14.21 19.61 -20.37
CA PHE A 606 13.52 20.53 -19.49
C PHE A 606 12.14 20.82 -20.05
N ASP A 607 11.12 20.78 -19.21
CA ASP A 607 9.77 21.21 -19.60
C ASP A 607 9.65 22.74 -19.69
N LYS A 608 8.49 23.24 -20.12
CA LYS A 608 8.19 24.68 -20.21
C LYS A 608 8.42 25.45 -18.91
N ASN A 609 8.25 24.78 -17.77
CA ASN A 609 8.40 25.36 -16.44
C ASN A 609 9.87 25.33 -15.96
N GLY A 610 10.79 24.69 -16.70
CA GLY A 610 12.20 24.53 -16.32
C GLY A 610 12.45 23.30 -15.42
N THR A 611 11.49 22.37 -15.32
CA THR A 611 11.67 21.13 -14.56
C THR A 611 12.51 20.15 -15.36
N ARG A 612 13.59 19.67 -14.75
CA ARG A 612 14.56 18.76 -15.35
C ARG A 612 14.07 17.32 -15.37
N ILE A 613 14.22 16.64 -16.50
CA ILE A 613 13.85 15.23 -16.72
C ILE A 613 15.06 14.53 -17.35
N THR A 614 15.61 13.52 -16.67
CA THR A 614 16.85 12.85 -17.10
C THR A 614 16.53 11.46 -17.64
N PHE A 615 16.47 11.32 -18.96
CA PHE A 615 16.19 10.05 -19.61
C PHE A 615 17.38 9.08 -19.53
N GLY A 616 17.08 7.78 -19.51
CA GLY A 616 18.06 6.73 -19.71
C GLY A 616 18.58 6.67 -21.17
N PRO A 617 19.32 5.61 -21.54
CA PRO A 617 19.73 4.48 -20.70
C PRO A 617 20.68 4.92 -19.59
N CYS A 618 20.78 4.12 -18.53
CA CYS A 618 21.80 4.34 -17.52
C CYS A 618 23.20 4.05 -18.07
N VAL A 619 24.16 4.86 -17.66
CA VAL A 619 25.59 4.75 -17.95
C VAL A 619 26.37 4.72 -16.65
N GLU A 620 27.61 4.23 -16.71
CA GLU A 620 28.52 4.28 -15.57
C GLU A 620 28.78 5.74 -15.17
N ASN A 621 28.79 5.99 -13.87
CA ASN A 621 28.93 7.32 -13.32
C ASN A 621 30.40 7.78 -13.32
N THR A 622 30.89 8.18 -14.50
CA THR A 622 32.22 8.78 -14.68
C THR A 622 32.22 10.31 -14.56
N PHE A 623 31.08 10.91 -14.19
CA PHE A 623 30.89 12.36 -14.16
C PHE A 623 31.26 12.99 -12.81
N THR A 624 31.66 12.18 -11.83
CA THR A 624 32.01 12.63 -10.49
C THR A 624 33.46 12.31 -10.19
N GLU A 625 34.15 13.18 -9.46
CA GLU A 625 35.54 12.96 -9.04
C GLU A 625 35.67 11.87 -7.94
N GLN A 626 34.55 11.40 -7.39
CA GLN A 626 34.47 10.50 -6.22
C GLN A 626 34.12 9.04 -6.59
N THR A 627 34.70 8.49 -7.65
CA THR A 627 34.29 7.17 -8.19
C THR A 627 34.53 5.98 -7.26
N ASN A 628 35.54 6.04 -6.38
CA ASN A 628 35.99 4.89 -5.60
C ASN A 628 35.18 4.60 -4.33
N ASP A 629 34.33 5.55 -3.89
CA ASP A 629 33.60 5.47 -2.62
C ASP A 629 32.08 5.30 -2.83
N ILE A 630 31.58 5.11 -4.06
CA ILE A 630 30.14 5.03 -4.32
C ILE A 630 29.58 3.66 -3.93
N VAL A 631 28.66 3.65 -2.96
CA VAL A 631 28.02 2.40 -2.47
C VAL A 631 26.73 2.06 -3.20
N LEU A 632 25.92 3.06 -3.58
CA LEU A 632 24.62 2.81 -4.20
C LEU A 632 24.74 2.42 -5.68
N HIS A 633 23.83 1.56 -6.14
CA HIS A 633 23.79 1.16 -7.55
C HIS A 633 23.24 2.29 -8.45
N HIS A 634 22.20 3.00 -8.01
CA HIS A 634 21.59 4.14 -8.71
C HIS A 634 21.46 5.35 -7.78
N ASN A 635 21.29 6.53 -8.35
CA ASN A 635 21.10 7.75 -7.59
C ASN A 635 19.86 7.66 -6.68
N GLU A 636 19.88 8.46 -5.62
CA GLU A 636 18.79 8.65 -4.69
C GLU A 636 18.74 10.14 -4.35
N TYR A 637 17.54 10.70 -4.28
CA TYR A 637 17.34 12.09 -3.93
C TYR A 637 16.43 12.15 -2.71
N MET A 638 16.81 12.95 -1.72
CA MET A 638 16.03 13.14 -0.51
C MET A 638 15.83 14.62 -0.24
N VAL A 639 14.59 15.00 0.08
CA VAL A 639 14.25 16.35 0.59
C VAL A 639 13.73 16.27 2.02
N TYR A 640 14.07 17.27 2.82
CA TYR A 640 13.65 17.36 4.22
C TYR A 640 12.26 17.99 4.39
N ASP A 641 11.92 18.95 3.52
CA ASP A 641 10.67 19.72 3.57
C ASP A 641 9.65 19.18 2.56
N GLU A 642 8.48 18.78 3.07
CA GLU A 642 7.37 18.26 2.26
C GLU A 642 6.82 19.31 1.28
N ASN A 643 6.99 20.60 1.58
CA ASN A 643 6.50 21.67 0.71
C ASN A 643 7.27 21.78 -0.61
N ARG A 644 8.44 21.14 -0.71
CA ARG A 644 9.28 21.08 -1.92
C ARG A 644 8.85 19.99 -2.90
N VAL A 645 7.75 19.31 -2.62
CA VAL A 645 7.26 18.18 -3.42
C VAL A 645 5.87 18.49 -3.96
N ARG A 646 5.71 18.26 -5.26
CA ARG A 646 4.41 18.24 -5.95
C ARG A 646 4.25 16.95 -6.73
N ILE A 647 3.22 16.16 -6.44
CA ILE A 647 2.84 15.02 -7.25
C ILE A 647 2.26 15.56 -8.55
N ARG A 648 2.86 15.21 -9.70
CA ARG A 648 2.33 15.60 -11.02
C ARG A 648 1.56 14.48 -11.66
N TYR A 649 2.09 13.27 -11.61
CA TYR A 649 1.47 12.14 -12.28
C TYR A 649 1.35 10.91 -11.38
N LEU A 650 0.26 10.17 -11.59
CA LEU A 650 0.06 8.83 -11.07
C LEU A 650 0.01 7.86 -12.24
N LEU A 651 0.81 6.80 -12.15
CA LEU A 651 0.91 5.76 -13.16
C LEU A 651 0.37 4.46 -12.59
N VAL A 652 -0.57 3.84 -13.30
CA VAL A 652 -0.95 2.44 -13.07
C VAL A 652 -0.16 1.59 -14.06
N ILE A 653 0.67 0.71 -13.52
CA ILE A 653 1.61 -0.10 -14.29
C ILE A 653 1.26 -1.57 -14.12
N LYS A 654 1.39 -2.35 -15.19
CA LYS A 654 1.25 -3.80 -15.17
C LYS A 654 2.56 -4.48 -15.52
N ASP A 655 2.96 -5.44 -14.72
CA ASP A 655 4.10 -6.32 -15.00
C ASP A 655 3.74 -7.28 -16.15
N SER A 656 4.37 -7.07 -17.31
CA SER A 656 4.11 -7.84 -18.53
C SER A 656 4.62 -9.29 -18.43
N SER A 657 5.43 -9.60 -17.41
CA SER A 657 5.91 -10.97 -17.14
C SER A 657 4.91 -11.81 -16.35
N LYS A 658 3.75 -11.27 -15.98
CA LYS A 658 2.73 -11.98 -15.20
C LYS A 658 1.44 -12.20 -15.97
N CYS A 659 0.77 -13.31 -15.66
CA CYS A 659 -0.55 -13.63 -16.18
C CYS A 659 -1.59 -12.64 -15.67
N ALA A 660 -2.43 -12.10 -16.56
CA ALA A 660 -3.51 -11.19 -16.21
C ALA A 660 -4.61 -11.84 -15.34
N LEU A 661 -4.71 -13.17 -15.35
CA LEU A 661 -5.75 -13.94 -14.65
C LEU A 661 -5.25 -14.51 -13.32
N CYS A 662 -4.19 -15.34 -13.33
CA CYS A 662 -3.67 -15.99 -12.12
C CYS A 662 -2.48 -15.30 -11.47
N PHE A 663 -1.92 -14.27 -12.09
CA PHE A 663 -0.72 -13.53 -11.65
C PHE A 663 0.58 -14.35 -11.54
N CYS A 664 0.56 -15.63 -11.95
CA CYS A 664 1.78 -16.42 -12.06
C CYS A 664 2.71 -15.83 -13.14
N PRO A 665 4.04 -15.95 -12.97
CA PRO A 665 5.00 -15.61 -14.02
C PRO A 665 4.71 -16.37 -15.32
N ILE A 666 4.93 -15.71 -16.45
CA ILE A 666 4.84 -16.28 -17.79
C ILE A 666 6.16 -16.07 -18.51
N ASP A 667 6.66 -17.13 -19.14
CA ASP A 667 7.85 -17.09 -19.99
C ASP A 667 7.61 -16.31 -21.31
N HIS A 668 8.65 -16.20 -22.14
CA HIS A 668 8.65 -15.45 -23.40
C HIS A 668 7.59 -15.87 -24.45
N ASN A 669 6.87 -17.00 -24.25
CA ASN A 669 5.71 -17.40 -25.06
C ASN A 669 4.41 -16.70 -24.60
N ASN A 670 4.52 -15.42 -24.27
CA ASN A 670 3.42 -14.56 -23.86
C ASN A 670 2.50 -14.28 -25.05
N VAL A 671 1.33 -14.91 -25.06
CA VAL A 671 0.32 -14.70 -26.09
C VAL A 671 -0.83 -13.91 -25.50
N LYS A 672 -1.28 -12.86 -26.18
CA LYS A 672 -2.51 -12.14 -25.79
C LYS A 672 -3.67 -13.14 -25.84
N LEU A 673 -4.69 -12.96 -25.01
CA LEU A 673 -5.86 -13.85 -25.01
C LEU A 673 -6.43 -14.06 -26.43
N ARG A 674 -6.54 -12.98 -27.22
CA ARG A 674 -6.98 -13.03 -28.62
C ARG A 674 -6.10 -13.86 -29.56
N ASP A 675 -4.83 -14.05 -29.23
CA ASP A 675 -3.83 -14.67 -30.09
C ASP A 675 -3.58 -16.15 -29.71
N CYS A 676 -4.26 -16.67 -28.66
CA CYS A 676 -4.05 -18.01 -28.14
C CYS A 676 -4.29 -19.10 -29.20
N LYS A 677 -3.38 -20.08 -29.23
CA LYS A 677 -3.43 -21.20 -30.18
C LYS A 677 -3.67 -22.51 -29.43
N PHE A 678 -4.78 -23.17 -29.72
CA PHE A 678 -5.15 -24.46 -29.15
C PHE A 678 -4.99 -25.58 -30.19
N ASN A 679 -3.74 -25.88 -30.57
CA ASN A 679 -3.49 -26.84 -31.66
C ASN A 679 -3.94 -28.28 -31.32
N LYS A 680 -4.03 -28.64 -30.03
CA LYS A 680 -4.57 -29.93 -29.52
C LYS A 680 -5.15 -29.78 -28.11
N TYR A 681 -6.36 -29.26 -27.99
CA TYR A 681 -7.05 -29.15 -26.69
C TYR A 681 -7.31 -30.53 -26.08
N GLN A 682 -6.82 -30.79 -24.86
CA GLN A 682 -6.86 -32.12 -24.21
C GLN A 682 -8.16 -32.41 -23.44
N TYR A 683 -9.06 -31.43 -23.30
CA TYR A 683 -10.32 -31.55 -22.55
C TYR A 683 -10.17 -32.02 -21.09
N ASP A 684 -8.99 -31.87 -20.49
CA ASP A 684 -8.68 -32.36 -19.13
C ASP A 684 -9.54 -31.71 -18.03
N HIS A 685 -10.22 -30.60 -18.34
CA HIS A 685 -11.13 -29.90 -17.44
C HIS A 685 -12.54 -30.51 -17.36
N PHE A 686 -12.81 -31.57 -18.13
CA PHE A 686 -14.11 -32.23 -18.25
C PHE A 686 -13.98 -33.71 -17.86
N ASN A 687 -15.05 -34.31 -17.34
CA ASN A 687 -15.07 -35.77 -17.13
C ASN A 687 -15.28 -36.52 -18.47
N GLU A 688 -15.08 -37.84 -18.47
CA GLU A 688 -15.15 -38.66 -19.69
C GLU A 688 -16.48 -38.52 -20.45
N TYR A 689 -17.59 -38.36 -19.75
CA TYR A 689 -18.90 -38.13 -20.37
C TYR A 689 -18.98 -36.77 -21.05
N GLU A 690 -18.59 -35.70 -20.35
CA GLU A 690 -18.57 -34.33 -20.86
C GLU A 690 -17.62 -34.19 -22.05
N LYS A 691 -16.49 -34.91 -22.04
CA LYS A 691 -15.55 -34.97 -23.17
C LYS A 691 -16.22 -35.52 -24.44
N GLU A 692 -16.89 -36.66 -24.34
CA GLU A 692 -17.56 -37.28 -25.50
C GLU A 692 -18.72 -36.42 -26.01
N LEU A 693 -19.48 -35.81 -25.10
CA LEU A 693 -20.56 -34.88 -25.47
C LEU A 693 -20.03 -33.64 -26.20
N LEU A 694 -18.97 -33.01 -25.69
CA LEU A 694 -18.34 -31.86 -26.35
C LEU A 694 -17.79 -32.23 -27.73
N LYS A 695 -17.15 -33.38 -27.86
CA LYS A 695 -16.67 -33.88 -29.17
C LYS A 695 -17.84 -34.05 -30.15
N ALA A 696 -18.94 -34.65 -29.72
CA ALA A 696 -20.14 -34.83 -30.54
C ALA A 696 -20.75 -33.48 -30.95
N TYR A 697 -20.86 -32.53 -30.02
CA TYR A 697 -21.33 -31.17 -30.28
C TYR A 697 -20.46 -30.44 -31.33
N LEU A 698 -19.13 -30.47 -31.15
CA LEU A 698 -18.17 -29.84 -32.07
C LEU A 698 -18.24 -30.44 -33.47
N ILE A 699 -18.36 -31.77 -33.58
CA ILE A 699 -18.54 -32.46 -34.87
C ILE A 699 -19.85 -32.03 -35.54
N HIS A 700 -20.95 -31.97 -34.79
CA HIS A 700 -22.25 -31.57 -35.32
C HIS A 700 -22.25 -30.12 -35.83
N GLN A 701 -21.62 -29.21 -35.08
CA GLN A 701 -21.48 -27.80 -35.47
C GLN A 701 -20.43 -27.56 -36.57
N GLN A 702 -19.62 -28.56 -36.91
CA GLN A 702 -18.46 -28.41 -37.81
C GLN A 702 -17.50 -27.30 -37.36
N GLN A 703 -17.35 -27.12 -36.04
CA GLN A 703 -16.49 -26.11 -35.43
C GLN A 703 -15.39 -26.77 -34.61
N THR A 704 -14.21 -26.16 -34.59
CA THR A 704 -13.14 -26.54 -33.66
C THR A 704 -13.28 -25.78 -32.33
N PRO A 705 -12.67 -26.25 -31.24
CA PRO A 705 -12.62 -25.49 -29.98
C PRO A 705 -12.04 -24.08 -30.16
N LYS A 706 -11.09 -23.91 -31.09
CA LYS A 706 -10.52 -22.61 -31.42
C LYS A 706 -11.56 -21.69 -32.06
N ASP A 707 -12.38 -22.19 -32.98
CA ASP A 707 -13.41 -21.38 -33.64
C ASP A 707 -14.42 -20.85 -32.61
N ILE A 708 -14.83 -21.70 -31.65
CA ILE A 708 -15.71 -21.28 -30.54
C ILE A 708 -15.01 -20.26 -29.64
N PHE A 709 -13.74 -20.48 -29.29
CA PHE A 709 -12.97 -19.52 -28.52
C PHE A 709 -12.94 -18.15 -29.19
N ASP A 710 -12.56 -18.10 -30.47
CA ASP A 710 -12.42 -16.86 -31.21
C ASP A 710 -13.79 -16.15 -31.40
N LEU A 711 -14.90 -16.90 -31.48
CA LEU A 711 -16.27 -16.38 -31.55
C LEU A 711 -16.77 -15.79 -30.22
N ASP A 712 -16.56 -16.49 -29.10
CA ASP A 712 -17.22 -16.15 -27.83
C ASP A 712 -16.34 -15.40 -26.84
N LEU A 713 -15.02 -15.34 -27.07
CA LEU A 713 -14.07 -14.74 -26.13
C LEU A 713 -14.44 -13.29 -25.79
N ASP A 714 -14.83 -12.49 -26.78
CA ASP A 714 -15.17 -11.09 -26.55
C ASP A 714 -16.40 -10.93 -25.64
N SER A 715 -17.46 -11.68 -25.91
CA SER A 715 -18.65 -11.73 -25.05
C SER A 715 -18.31 -12.24 -23.65
N TYR A 716 -17.49 -13.29 -23.55
CA TYR A 716 -17.06 -13.87 -22.28
C TYR A 716 -16.28 -12.87 -21.41
N ILE A 717 -15.35 -12.13 -22.03
CA ILE A 717 -14.54 -11.12 -21.35
C ILE A 717 -15.38 -9.89 -20.99
N THR A 718 -16.18 -9.37 -21.93
CA THR A 718 -17.03 -8.19 -21.73
C THR A 718 -18.09 -8.41 -20.64
N ASN A 719 -18.66 -9.61 -20.58
CA ASN A 719 -19.61 -9.99 -19.52
C ASN A 719 -18.94 -10.36 -18.18
N GLY A 720 -17.61 -10.25 -18.08
CA GLY A 720 -16.88 -10.49 -16.83
C GLY A 720 -16.94 -11.93 -16.32
N LEU A 721 -17.23 -12.91 -17.19
CA LEU A 721 -17.49 -14.30 -16.77
C LEU A 721 -16.26 -14.98 -16.14
N TYR A 722 -15.06 -14.50 -16.46
CA TYR A 722 -13.81 -14.94 -15.81
C TYR A 722 -13.78 -14.66 -14.31
N LYS A 723 -14.52 -13.67 -13.80
CA LYS A 723 -14.56 -13.31 -12.38
C LYS A 723 -15.15 -14.41 -11.50
N LYS A 724 -15.88 -15.37 -12.09
CA LYS A 724 -16.34 -16.58 -11.39
C LYS A 724 -15.19 -17.44 -10.84
N LYS A 725 -13.99 -17.31 -11.41
CA LYS A 725 -12.80 -18.07 -10.99
C LYS A 725 -11.66 -17.18 -10.53
N TRP A 726 -11.39 -16.10 -11.24
CA TRP A 726 -10.25 -15.23 -10.96
C TRP A 726 -10.74 -13.91 -10.37
N ASN A 727 -10.30 -13.61 -9.14
CA ASN A 727 -10.55 -12.33 -8.52
C ASN A 727 -9.50 -11.31 -8.99
N THR A 728 -9.68 -10.75 -10.20
CA THR A 728 -8.78 -9.73 -10.72
C THR A 728 -9.20 -8.34 -10.27
N PRO A 729 -8.27 -7.48 -9.80
CA PRO A 729 -8.62 -6.15 -9.27
C PRO A 729 -9.04 -5.17 -10.37
N LEU A 730 -8.51 -5.35 -11.59
CA LEU A 730 -8.90 -4.62 -12.78
C LEU A 730 -9.45 -5.57 -13.83
N ASP A 731 -10.27 -5.02 -14.72
CA ASP A 731 -10.93 -5.80 -15.78
C ASP A 731 -9.90 -6.33 -16.79
N VAL A 732 -10.02 -7.61 -17.11
CA VAL A 732 -9.23 -8.26 -18.16
C VAL A 732 -9.81 -7.88 -19.51
N ASN A 733 -8.96 -7.64 -20.50
CA ASN A 733 -9.35 -7.34 -21.88
C ASN A 733 -8.72 -8.33 -22.88
N LEU A 734 -9.12 -8.26 -24.15
CA LEU A 734 -8.64 -9.17 -25.20
C LEU A 734 -7.12 -9.09 -25.45
N ASP A 735 -6.49 -7.96 -25.13
CA ASP A 735 -5.04 -7.75 -25.25
C ASP A 735 -4.25 -8.19 -24.02
N SER A 736 -4.95 -8.64 -22.97
CA SER A 736 -4.31 -9.11 -21.76
C SER A 736 -3.55 -10.41 -22.02
N ARG A 737 -2.31 -10.47 -21.53
CA ARG A 737 -1.46 -11.66 -21.60
C ARG A 737 -1.92 -12.68 -20.55
N ALA A 738 -2.09 -13.92 -20.96
CA ALA A 738 -2.47 -15.01 -20.08
C ALA A 738 -1.56 -16.22 -20.29
N CYS A 739 -1.31 -17.00 -19.23
CA CYS A 739 -0.56 -18.23 -19.35
C CYS A 739 -1.41 -19.30 -20.06
N ASN A 740 -0.76 -20.27 -20.71
CA ASN A 740 -1.45 -21.31 -21.47
C ASN A 740 -2.53 -22.03 -20.64
N SER A 741 -2.22 -22.39 -19.39
CA SER A 741 -3.18 -23.05 -18.49
C SER A 741 -4.41 -22.18 -18.21
N CYS A 742 -4.24 -20.86 -18.00
CA CYS A 742 -5.39 -19.97 -17.81
C CYS A 742 -6.20 -19.81 -19.10
N SER A 743 -5.55 -19.67 -20.25
CA SER A 743 -6.22 -19.58 -21.54
C SER A 743 -7.02 -20.85 -21.87
N GLU A 744 -6.47 -22.04 -21.58
CA GLU A 744 -7.17 -23.32 -21.73
C GLU A 744 -8.38 -23.46 -20.79
N TYR A 745 -8.28 -22.87 -19.59
CA TYR A 745 -9.39 -22.84 -18.65
C TYR A 745 -10.46 -21.80 -19.04
N VAL A 746 -10.08 -20.67 -19.65
CA VAL A 746 -11.05 -19.75 -20.24
C VAL A 746 -11.83 -20.48 -21.34
N LEU A 747 -11.14 -21.23 -22.20
CA LEU A 747 -11.79 -22.08 -23.21
C LEU A 747 -12.73 -23.11 -22.58
N SER A 748 -12.34 -23.79 -21.50
CA SER A 748 -13.23 -24.76 -20.83
C SER A 748 -14.50 -24.09 -20.31
N MET A 749 -14.40 -22.91 -19.70
CA MET A 749 -15.57 -22.17 -19.21
C MET A 749 -16.48 -21.67 -20.33
N ILE A 750 -15.92 -21.25 -21.48
CA ILE A 750 -16.70 -20.88 -22.67
C ILE A 750 -17.49 -22.08 -23.19
N LEU A 751 -16.83 -23.24 -23.33
CA LEU A 751 -17.47 -24.47 -23.78
C LEU A 751 -18.56 -24.95 -22.79
N GLU A 752 -18.30 -24.86 -21.49
CA GLU A 752 -19.30 -25.19 -20.45
C GLU A 752 -20.53 -24.25 -20.54
N ASN A 753 -20.33 -22.95 -20.72
CA ASN A 753 -21.43 -21.99 -20.89
C ASN A 753 -22.26 -22.30 -22.14
N ARG A 754 -21.64 -22.59 -23.28
CA ARG A 754 -22.33 -23.00 -24.53
C ARG A 754 -23.19 -24.24 -24.33
N MET A 755 -22.69 -25.24 -23.59
CA MET A 755 -23.43 -26.47 -23.32
C MET A 755 -24.60 -26.28 -22.35
N THR A 756 -24.55 -25.23 -21.52
CA THR A 756 -25.53 -25.00 -20.45
C THR A 756 -26.48 -23.83 -20.72
N SER A 757 -26.21 -23.00 -21.74
CA SER A 757 -27.09 -21.91 -22.15
C SER A 757 -28.34 -22.44 -22.86
N ASN A 758 -29.53 -21.95 -22.46
CA ASN A 758 -30.83 -22.27 -23.07
C ASN A 758 -31.02 -21.72 -24.49
N ASP A 759 -30.02 -21.01 -25.03
CA ASP A 759 -30.08 -20.34 -26.33
C ASP A 759 -29.47 -21.26 -27.41
N CYS A 760 -30.10 -22.43 -27.61
CA CYS A 760 -29.63 -23.43 -28.57
C CYS A 760 -30.44 -23.32 -29.86
N SER A 761 -29.84 -22.76 -30.91
CA SER A 761 -30.22 -22.98 -32.31
C SER A 761 -29.84 -24.40 -32.80
N VAL A 762 -29.75 -25.35 -31.88
CA VAL A 762 -29.21 -26.69 -32.06
C VAL A 762 -30.09 -27.68 -31.30
N ASP A 763 -30.58 -28.71 -31.98
CA ASP A 763 -31.29 -29.86 -31.38
C ASP A 763 -30.30 -30.69 -30.54
N ILE A 764 -30.00 -30.22 -29.33
CA ILE A 764 -29.38 -31.06 -28.30
C ILE A 764 -30.53 -31.87 -27.66
N PRO A 765 -30.45 -33.22 -27.61
CA PRO A 765 -31.49 -34.05 -27.00
C PRO A 765 -31.86 -33.55 -25.60
N GLU A 766 -33.16 -33.45 -25.32
CA GLU A 766 -33.70 -32.86 -24.08
C GLU A 766 -33.21 -33.57 -22.80
N SER A 767 -32.78 -34.83 -22.92
CA SER A 767 -32.09 -35.61 -21.88
C SER A 767 -30.76 -35.01 -21.41
N ILE A 768 -30.08 -34.22 -22.25
CA ILE A 768 -28.80 -33.57 -21.95
C ILE A 768 -29.02 -32.20 -21.27
N HIS A 769 -30.05 -31.44 -21.69
CA HIS A 769 -30.43 -30.18 -21.04
C HIS A 769 -30.89 -30.38 -19.59
N GLN A 770 -31.52 -31.51 -19.31
CA GLN A 770 -32.03 -31.87 -17.98
C GLN A 770 -30.98 -32.62 -17.14
N ARG A 771 -29.80 -32.01 -16.95
CA ARG A 771 -28.82 -32.48 -15.97
C ARG A 771 -29.44 -32.46 -14.57
N PRO A 772 -29.40 -33.54 -13.76
CA PRO A 772 -29.63 -33.41 -12.32
C PRO A 772 -28.51 -32.54 -11.72
N LEU A 773 -28.86 -31.46 -11.02
CA LEU A 773 -27.91 -30.78 -10.14
C LEU A 773 -27.48 -31.78 -9.08
N CYS A 774 -26.25 -32.30 -9.16
CA CYS A 774 -25.72 -33.14 -8.10
C CYS A 774 -25.73 -32.34 -6.79
N ILE A 775 -26.41 -32.88 -5.78
CA ILE A 775 -26.57 -32.28 -4.46
C ILE A 775 -25.24 -32.05 -3.72
N TYR A 776 -24.16 -32.69 -4.18
CA TYR A 776 -22.81 -32.62 -3.58
C TYR A 776 -21.84 -31.66 -4.31
N GLY A 777 -22.30 -30.85 -5.26
CA GLY A 777 -21.50 -29.77 -5.84
C GLY A 777 -20.41 -30.21 -6.83
N ARG A 778 -19.35 -29.38 -6.97
CA ARG A 778 -18.30 -29.51 -8.01
C ARG A 778 -17.34 -30.69 -7.76
N GLU A 779 -17.13 -31.05 -6.50
CA GLU A 779 -16.21 -32.12 -6.08
C GLU A 779 -16.69 -33.51 -6.53
N CYS A 780 -18.01 -33.72 -6.52
CA CYS A 780 -18.65 -34.91 -7.04
C CYS A 780 -18.54 -35.05 -8.58
N ARG A 781 -18.42 -33.93 -9.31
CA ARG A 781 -18.25 -33.92 -10.78
C ARG A 781 -16.82 -34.20 -11.24
N ASN A 782 -15.85 -34.01 -10.35
CA ASN A 782 -14.42 -34.24 -10.62
C ASN A 782 -14.00 -35.71 -10.43
N GLN A 783 -14.91 -36.58 -9.97
CA GLN A 783 -14.68 -38.01 -9.87
C GLN A 783 -14.72 -38.63 -11.27
N THR A 784 -13.62 -39.27 -11.67
CA THR A 784 -13.39 -39.76 -13.04
C THR A 784 -13.96 -41.14 -13.31
N GLU A 785 -14.45 -41.83 -12.28
CA GLU A 785 -14.88 -43.21 -12.41
C GLU A 785 -16.31 -43.33 -12.96
N VAL A 786 -16.45 -44.19 -13.97
CA VAL A 786 -17.74 -44.57 -14.56
C VAL A 786 -18.69 -45.14 -13.49
N GLY A 787 -18.14 -45.81 -12.47
CA GLY A 787 -18.90 -46.33 -11.32
C GLY A 787 -19.59 -45.24 -10.50
N HIS A 788 -18.89 -44.13 -10.24
CA HIS A 788 -19.44 -42.98 -9.53
C HIS A 788 -20.60 -42.34 -10.31
N THR A 789 -20.39 -42.13 -11.61
CA THR A 789 -21.36 -41.51 -12.52
C THR A 789 -22.65 -42.36 -12.66
N LYS A 790 -22.51 -43.69 -12.65
CA LYS A 790 -23.64 -44.64 -12.59
C LYS A 790 -24.35 -44.63 -11.23
N LYS A 791 -23.61 -44.65 -10.12
CA LYS A 791 -24.14 -44.72 -8.75
C LYS A 791 -25.04 -43.53 -8.40
N TYR A 792 -24.66 -42.33 -8.86
CA TYR A 792 -25.40 -41.09 -8.59
C TYR A 792 -26.26 -40.63 -9.78
N GLN A 793 -26.53 -41.53 -10.74
CA GLN A 793 -27.46 -41.32 -11.87
C GLN A 793 -27.22 -40.03 -12.66
N HIS A 794 -25.97 -39.65 -12.90
CA HIS A 794 -25.66 -38.47 -13.72
C HIS A 794 -26.09 -38.62 -15.20
N TRP A 795 -26.52 -39.81 -15.64
CA TRP A 795 -26.86 -40.13 -17.02
C TRP A 795 -28.35 -40.08 -17.36
N LEU A 796 -29.26 -40.21 -16.38
CA LEU A 796 -30.69 -40.39 -16.65
C LEU A 796 -31.53 -39.77 -15.54
N LYS A 797 -32.53 -38.98 -15.93
CA LYS A 797 -33.62 -38.57 -15.05
C LYS A 797 -34.66 -39.68 -15.11
N ASP A 798 -34.70 -40.57 -14.12
CA ASP A 798 -35.82 -41.49 -14.02
C ASP A 798 -37.07 -40.69 -13.67
N LYS A 799 -37.98 -40.57 -14.65
CA LYS A 799 -39.37 -40.20 -14.40
C LYS A 799 -39.99 -41.32 -13.58
N GLN A 800 -39.90 -41.22 -12.25
CA GLN A 800 -40.81 -41.73 -11.22
C GLN A 800 -40.05 -41.91 -9.91
N VAL A 801 -39.89 -40.82 -9.14
CA VAL A 801 -40.13 -40.83 -7.69
C VAL A 801 -40.62 -39.43 -7.31
N GLU A 802 -41.90 -39.16 -7.54
CA GLU A 802 -42.63 -38.31 -6.61
C GLU A 802 -43.07 -39.21 -5.46
N GLU A 803 -42.52 -39.00 -4.27
CA GLU A 803 -43.27 -38.91 -3.00
C GLU A 803 -42.33 -38.47 -1.85
N ILE A 804 -42.83 -37.51 -1.07
CA ILE A 804 -42.26 -36.69 0.02
C ILE A 804 -42.31 -37.53 1.33
N PRO A 805 -41.41 -37.45 2.36
CA PRO A 805 -41.13 -36.24 3.16
C PRO A 805 -39.73 -36.06 3.79
N THR A 806 -39.48 -34.83 4.23
CA THR A 806 -38.43 -34.41 5.19
C THR A 806 -38.36 -35.33 6.41
N LEU A 807 -37.16 -35.80 6.75
CA LEU A 807 -36.81 -36.28 8.08
C LEU A 807 -35.51 -35.61 8.55
N THR A 808 -35.59 -35.18 9.79
CA THR A 808 -34.64 -34.44 10.62
C THR A 808 -33.34 -35.20 10.83
N SER A 809 -32.26 -34.45 10.98
CA SER A 809 -30.95 -34.94 11.41
C SER A 809 -30.96 -35.30 12.90
N GLU A 810 -31.56 -36.42 13.25
CA GLU A 810 -31.32 -37.12 14.52
C GLU A 810 -31.29 -38.62 14.20
N GLU A 811 -30.36 -39.34 14.84
CA GLU A 811 -30.07 -40.78 14.69
C GLU A 811 -29.05 -41.18 13.61
N ILE A 812 -27.77 -40.96 13.91
CA ILE A 812 -26.72 -41.95 13.60
C ILE A 812 -25.96 -42.15 14.91
N ASP A 813 -26.47 -43.05 15.75
CA ASP A 813 -25.68 -43.77 16.76
C ASP A 813 -25.56 -45.22 16.27
N ASP A 814 -24.32 -45.71 16.33
CA ASP A 814 -23.84 -47.06 16.59
C ASP A 814 -24.67 -48.27 16.12
N GLU A 815 -24.06 -49.12 15.28
CA GLU A 815 -23.86 -50.54 15.63
C GLU A 815 -22.78 -51.19 14.76
N GLU A 816 -21.89 -51.89 15.45
CA GLU A 816 -20.77 -52.70 14.97
C GLU A 816 -21.22 -54.05 14.37
N GLU A 817 -20.21 -54.76 13.87
CA GLU A 817 -20.08 -56.21 13.73
C GLU A 817 -20.40 -56.89 12.38
N ASP A 818 -19.27 -57.22 11.73
CA ASP A 818 -18.87 -58.55 11.27
C ASP A 818 -19.53 -59.16 10.03
N THR A 819 -18.68 -59.43 9.03
CA THR A 819 -18.21 -60.81 8.79
C THR A 819 -17.10 -60.91 7.74
N MET A 820 -16.02 -61.57 8.16
CA MET A 820 -15.17 -62.55 7.44
C MET A 820 -14.21 -62.10 6.33
N ASP A 821 -12.93 -62.17 6.72
CA ASP A 821 -11.77 -62.76 6.03
C ASP A 821 -12.02 -63.48 4.69
N THR A 822 -11.15 -63.22 3.70
CA THR A 822 -10.22 -64.24 3.17
C THR A 822 -9.25 -63.65 2.12
N ASP A 823 -7.96 -63.83 2.43
CA ASP A 823 -6.82 -64.28 1.58
C ASP A 823 -6.28 -63.40 0.44
N GLU A 824 -5.02 -62.93 0.59
CA GLU A 824 -3.77 -63.40 -0.09
C GLU A 824 -3.59 -62.69 -1.47
N GLU A 825 -2.49 -62.00 -1.82
CA GLU A 825 -1.04 -62.08 -1.54
C GLU A 825 -0.39 -60.68 -1.59
#